data_AF-A0A9Q9BEC8-F1
#
_entry.id   AF-A0A9Q9BEC8-F1
#
_cell.length_a   1.000
_cell.length_b   1.000
_cell.length_c   1.000
_cell.angle_alpha   90.00
_cell.angle_beta   90.00
_cell.angle_gamma   90.00
#
_symmetry.space_group_name_H-M   'P 1'
#
loop_
_entity.id
_entity.type
_entity.pdbx_description
1 polymer ?
#
loop_
_entity_poly.entity_id
_entity_poly.type
_entity_poly.pdbx_seq_one_letter_code
_entity_poly.pdbx_strand_id
1 'polypeptide(L)'
;MKKILTNFLIFLILFSLTSCQQLIIGIEETFSYWANNAVIIDIEIPPGSLVDGEGFSSLPSNKNAQIIFKLHNPQKFDFIMPHDSDAPNDIIVFDENVKGKNGGSPEQGIDYSLEQIGSDKIRLEYKKEFLLKNEQGKTNLNPKINLYNKKDNRRFEQNYNYKLRANTVPPKPEWVTTGKIQEGNDWYYVLIFELERISESIDLHGDISEVHFTEGGVTKAPILIKLTNNGFDVSASQGNLLSSDKLITPLAAGDVTGDGISGFNSIPDANARKWMLCIKTDAKIGNSLNYKIRVKDLRGLYSQETSGVTNLAKLPIPKIKYEASMAQLNVLGVYIDNQNALTPSASSSGNPVIISSCFDETVILEAYHDSYTSGVTIRAEVKLSNSTPPPSGHTGDTGSVALDENKTKIRLDSIPGVDEIYEVKLKAQASNYADSDEKTYYYKVRKEVRSGNSSWHILKTAVANAKENDTIYINGAISSTDDVNNYGEIEVNNSISIQGLTGKTSDIIDANKDAVTTKHRIFTLKQNKKLTLTNLTLQNGKAGVGGAVMANNGFVLTLDNTDIKDSEAVTGGGAVYTDGTLNIKSGSVISGNKTTGSVGAGGAINITPSGSLIMTGGTIENNTAVLGGAVYNGGIFEISGAAKIVPSSGSDENSIGKNDVHLPANKLITVTGNLTQPIAARISPVNYPSTFNSTIKVLQAGSGVDLSTQVSKFKVTDSTDGKKWKINNSGQLEEVTPGGKTVTSWSELKSEVEKTSGGAEVIIVDGTLTASGDHDKITVGRNLTIRGKDGTAILDADKKCKIFKVKKNNKLILESLTLQNGDATKLSKKERNGGAVDLEEHASLEIKSGVIIKDNVANQGGGVYIGQNAELLMTSGIIQSNIGKGVSNKAHGGAVYVSGTFKMSGDAKLDPSGDHTKGKNDVYLINGATIILTGSLTSAENQIARITVPDTNYSEGRLVLEAEDGVVLSNEAKKFKVTQKDGYNWYVDGNGKLTTTAPSP
;
A
#
# COMPACT_ATOMS: atom_id res chain seq x y z
N MET A 1 -96.89 28.45 -59.27
CA MET A 1 -97.92 29.36 -59.83
C MET A 1 -98.10 30.54 -58.87
N LYS A 2 -97.51 31.69 -59.21
CA LYS A 2 -97.95 33.00 -58.70
C LYS A 2 -99.14 33.44 -59.56
N LYS A 3 -100.16 34.02 -58.90
CA LYS A 3 -101.40 34.62 -59.43
C LYS A 3 -102.55 33.64 -59.66
N ILE A 4 -103.53 33.65 -58.75
CA ILE A 4 -104.89 34.23 -58.92
C ILE A 4 -105.56 34.18 -57.52
N LEU A 5 -106.36 35.21 -57.21
CA LEU A 5 -107.22 35.40 -56.03
C LEU A 5 -106.62 36.05 -54.78
N THR A 6 -106.26 37.32 -54.96
CA THR A 6 -106.66 38.37 -54.03
C THR A 6 -107.98 38.95 -54.58
N ASN A 7 -108.96 39.20 -53.71
CA ASN A 7 -110.29 39.80 -53.95
C ASN A 7 -111.47 38.80 -54.02
N PHE A 8 -111.94 38.33 -52.86
CA PHE A 8 -113.35 38.52 -52.52
C PHE A 8 -113.48 38.60 -50.99
N LEU A 9 -113.95 39.78 -50.54
CA LEU A 9 -114.56 40.03 -49.24
C LEU A 9 -113.67 40.25 -47.99
N ILE A 10 -113.13 41.47 -47.91
CA ILE A 10 -113.25 42.26 -46.68
C ILE A 10 -114.77 42.49 -46.45
N PHE A 11 -115.24 42.40 -45.20
CA PHE A 11 -116.64 42.55 -44.70
C PHE A 11 -117.44 41.26 -44.47
N LEU A 12 -117.12 40.54 -43.38
CA LEU A 12 -118.14 40.34 -42.34
C LEU A 12 -117.47 40.18 -40.95
N ILE A 13 -117.33 41.33 -40.28
CA ILE A 13 -117.68 41.52 -38.87
C ILE A 13 -116.84 40.75 -37.84
N LEU A 14 -115.82 41.48 -37.35
CA LEU A 14 -115.65 41.85 -35.94
C LEU A 14 -116.86 41.50 -35.05
N PHE A 15 -116.89 40.33 -34.42
CA PHE A 15 -117.57 40.15 -33.14
C PHE A 15 -116.96 38.96 -32.39
N SER A 16 -116.27 39.31 -31.30
CA SER A 16 -116.29 38.59 -30.03
C SER A 16 -115.51 37.27 -29.91
N LEU A 17 -114.64 37.27 -28.88
CA LEU A 17 -114.43 36.17 -27.93
C LEU A 17 -113.48 35.03 -28.34
N THR A 18 -112.20 35.21 -27.95
CA THR A 18 -111.50 34.34 -26.99
C THR A 18 -111.56 32.81 -27.16
N SER A 19 -111.52 32.26 -28.38
CA SER A 19 -111.21 30.83 -28.59
C SER A 19 -110.83 30.49 -30.04
N CYS A 20 -109.64 30.86 -30.53
CA CYS A 20 -109.20 30.42 -31.88
C CYS A 20 -107.68 30.42 -32.16
N GLN A 21 -106.82 30.40 -31.14
CA GLN A 21 -105.40 30.10 -31.39
C GLN A 21 -105.26 28.70 -32.02
N GLN A 22 -106.09 27.74 -31.59
CA GLN A 22 -106.14 26.37 -32.14
C GLN A 22 -106.58 26.28 -33.60
N LEU A 23 -107.43 27.19 -34.09
CA LEU A 23 -107.98 27.16 -35.46
C LEU A 23 -107.03 27.86 -36.46
N ILE A 24 -106.31 28.89 -36.04
CA ILE A 24 -105.21 29.49 -36.81
C ILE A 24 -103.99 28.57 -36.81
N ILE A 25 -103.62 27.96 -35.67
CA ILE A 25 -102.56 26.95 -35.59
C ILE A 25 -102.89 25.74 -36.47
N GLY A 26 -104.13 25.24 -36.46
CA GLY A 26 -104.54 24.11 -37.30
C GLY A 26 -104.52 24.42 -38.81
N ILE A 27 -104.85 25.66 -39.21
CA ILE A 27 -104.78 26.10 -40.62
C ILE A 27 -103.33 26.34 -41.04
N GLU A 28 -102.50 26.98 -40.21
CA GLU A 28 -101.08 27.20 -40.47
C GLU A 28 -100.29 25.88 -40.50
N GLU A 29 -100.55 24.94 -39.59
CA GLU A 29 -99.96 23.60 -39.61
C GLU A 29 -100.36 22.83 -40.88
N THR A 30 -101.62 22.92 -41.29
CA THR A 30 -102.09 22.27 -42.53
C THR A 30 -101.43 22.89 -43.77
N PHE A 31 -101.40 24.22 -43.91
CA PHE A 31 -100.73 24.86 -45.05
C PHE A 31 -99.21 24.66 -45.03
N SER A 32 -98.57 24.67 -43.85
CA SER A 32 -97.14 24.44 -43.68
C SER A 32 -96.76 23.01 -44.05
N TYR A 33 -97.59 22.01 -43.72
CA TYR A 33 -97.43 20.63 -44.17
C TYR A 33 -97.45 20.50 -45.71
N TRP A 34 -98.38 21.18 -46.39
CA TRP A 34 -98.53 21.11 -47.84
C TRP A 34 -97.55 22.00 -48.63
N ALA A 35 -97.02 23.08 -48.02
CA ALA A 35 -96.12 24.03 -48.68
C ALA A 35 -94.62 23.68 -48.53
N ASN A 36 -94.24 22.87 -47.53
CA ASN A 36 -92.85 22.48 -47.30
C ASN A 36 -92.46 21.19 -48.04
N ASN A 37 -91.18 21.11 -48.43
CA ASN A 37 -90.55 19.96 -49.08
C ASN A 37 -89.42 19.41 -48.20
N ALA A 38 -89.05 18.14 -48.43
CA ALA A 38 -87.81 17.57 -47.90
C ALA A 38 -86.76 17.46 -49.00
N VAL A 39 -85.55 17.97 -48.74
CA VAL A 39 -84.44 17.93 -49.69
C VAL A 39 -83.14 17.46 -49.05
N ILE A 40 -82.36 16.67 -49.77
CA ILE A 40 -80.98 16.32 -49.43
C ILE A 40 -80.11 17.56 -49.63
N ILE A 41 -79.40 17.97 -48.59
CA ILE A 41 -78.57 19.19 -48.59
C ILE A 41 -77.08 18.91 -48.45
N ASP A 42 -76.70 17.74 -47.92
CA ASP A 42 -75.31 17.38 -47.67
C ASP A 42 -75.16 15.85 -47.56
N ILE A 43 -73.95 15.32 -47.74
CA ILE A 43 -73.62 13.92 -47.43
C ILE A 43 -72.41 13.83 -46.51
N GLU A 44 -72.45 12.84 -45.63
CA GLU A 44 -71.35 12.46 -44.77
C GLU A 44 -70.83 11.10 -45.25
N ILE A 45 -69.57 11.09 -45.70
CA ILE A 45 -68.85 9.91 -46.20
C ILE A 45 -67.99 9.34 -45.05
N PRO A 46 -67.66 8.02 -45.03
CA PRO A 46 -66.81 7.45 -43.99
C PRO A 46 -65.50 8.23 -43.77
N PRO A 47 -65.12 8.52 -42.51
CA PRO A 47 -63.86 9.19 -42.18
C PRO A 47 -62.66 8.43 -42.74
N GLY A 48 -61.70 9.17 -43.31
CA GLY A 48 -60.48 8.60 -43.91
C GLY A 48 -60.63 8.15 -45.38
N SER A 49 -61.81 8.33 -45.99
CA SER A 49 -61.97 8.14 -47.44
C SER A 49 -61.11 9.17 -48.19
N LEU A 50 -60.17 8.70 -49.02
CA LEU A 50 -59.31 9.56 -49.82
C LEU A 50 -60.04 10.03 -51.07
N VAL A 51 -59.59 11.16 -51.61
CA VAL A 51 -60.04 11.64 -52.91
C VAL A 51 -58.96 11.27 -53.92
N ASP A 52 -59.37 10.59 -54.98
CA ASP A 52 -58.47 10.18 -56.04
C ASP A 52 -58.21 11.30 -57.07
N GLY A 53 -57.39 11.01 -58.07
CA GLY A 53 -56.94 11.98 -59.07
C GLY A 53 -58.06 12.58 -59.95
N GLU A 54 -59.25 11.96 -60.00
CA GLU A 54 -60.42 12.44 -60.76
C GLU A 54 -61.44 13.20 -59.88
N GLY A 55 -61.12 13.35 -58.59
CA GLY A 55 -61.96 14.06 -57.61
C GLY A 55 -63.09 13.21 -57.04
N PHE A 56 -63.02 11.87 -57.12
CA PHE A 56 -63.99 10.98 -56.49
C PHE A 56 -63.56 10.62 -55.07
N SER A 57 -64.50 10.68 -54.12
CA SER A 57 -64.30 10.10 -52.80
C SER A 57 -64.32 8.57 -52.92
N SER A 58 -63.23 7.96 -52.48
CA SER A 58 -62.96 6.54 -52.64
C SER A 58 -63.32 5.77 -51.37
N LEU A 59 -64.34 4.91 -51.50
CA LEU A 59 -64.79 4.03 -50.43
C LEU A 59 -63.93 2.76 -50.38
N PRO A 60 -63.55 2.28 -49.19
CA PRO A 60 -62.84 1.02 -49.04
C PRO A 60 -63.79 -0.16 -49.23
N SER A 61 -63.37 -1.18 -49.99
CA SER A 61 -64.20 -2.37 -50.25
C SER A 61 -63.87 -3.57 -49.37
N ASN A 62 -62.96 -3.41 -48.40
CA ASN A 62 -62.64 -4.47 -47.45
C ASN A 62 -63.70 -4.63 -46.33
N LYS A 63 -64.66 -3.69 -46.24
CA LYS A 63 -65.77 -3.67 -45.26
C LYS A 63 -66.99 -2.96 -45.83
N ASN A 64 -68.13 -3.02 -45.14
CA ASN A 64 -69.30 -2.19 -45.49
C ASN A 64 -68.96 -0.70 -45.34
N ALA A 65 -69.56 0.14 -46.19
CA ALA A 65 -69.40 1.59 -46.14
C ALA A 65 -70.75 2.27 -45.93
N GLN A 66 -70.82 3.22 -45.01
CA GLN A 66 -72.05 3.95 -44.67
C GLN A 66 -71.94 5.40 -45.11
N ILE A 67 -72.97 5.87 -45.80
CA ILE A 67 -73.11 7.26 -46.25
C ILE A 67 -74.36 7.82 -45.59
N ILE A 68 -74.24 8.98 -44.97
CA ILE A 68 -75.40 9.66 -44.35
C ILE A 68 -75.77 10.87 -45.20
N PHE A 69 -76.94 10.83 -45.81
CA PHE A 69 -77.56 11.98 -46.44
C PHE A 69 -78.22 12.85 -45.36
N LYS A 70 -77.80 14.10 -45.24
CA LYS A 70 -78.45 15.10 -44.38
C LYS A 70 -79.57 15.77 -45.16
N LEU A 71 -80.71 15.91 -44.50
CA LEU A 71 -81.95 16.43 -45.07
C LEU A 71 -82.30 17.76 -44.43
N HIS A 72 -82.75 18.71 -45.25
CA HIS A 72 -83.61 19.77 -44.78
C HIS A 72 -85.06 19.26 -44.82
N ASN A 73 -85.59 18.87 -43.67
CA ASN A 73 -86.94 18.32 -43.52
C ASN A 73 -87.69 19.05 -42.38
N PRO A 74 -88.15 20.29 -42.61
CA PRO A 74 -88.72 21.14 -41.55
C PRO A 74 -90.01 20.57 -40.94
N GLN A 75 -90.73 19.72 -41.69
CA GLN A 75 -91.97 19.07 -41.22
C GLN A 75 -91.75 17.68 -40.63
N LYS A 76 -90.50 17.20 -40.56
CA LYS A 76 -90.15 15.87 -40.05
C LYS A 76 -90.96 14.74 -40.71
N PHE A 77 -91.12 14.81 -42.04
CA PHE A 77 -91.77 13.74 -42.81
C PHE A 77 -91.06 12.40 -42.59
N ASP A 78 -91.85 11.35 -42.41
CA ASP A 78 -91.41 9.96 -42.54
C ASP A 78 -91.46 9.57 -44.02
N PHE A 79 -90.40 8.95 -44.53
CA PHE A 79 -90.32 8.57 -45.94
C PHE A 79 -90.57 7.08 -46.13
N ILE A 80 -91.09 6.73 -47.30
CA ILE A 80 -91.19 5.35 -47.77
C ILE A 80 -89.77 4.87 -48.11
N MET A 81 -89.39 3.73 -47.56
CA MET A 81 -88.10 3.09 -47.82
C MET A 81 -88.25 1.96 -48.87
N PRO A 82 -87.18 1.58 -49.58
CA PRO A 82 -87.26 0.53 -50.61
C PRO A 82 -87.69 -0.86 -50.11
N HIS A 83 -87.68 -1.09 -48.79
CA HIS A 83 -88.13 -2.34 -48.17
C HIS A 83 -89.58 -2.30 -47.65
N ASP A 84 -90.25 -1.14 -47.72
CA ASP A 84 -91.67 -1.02 -47.35
C ASP A 84 -92.58 -1.71 -48.39
N SER A 85 -93.73 -2.22 -47.96
CA SER A 85 -94.76 -2.76 -48.87
C SER A 85 -95.29 -1.67 -49.81
N ASP A 86 -95.41 -1.97 -51.11
CA ASP A 86 -95.85 -1.05 -52.17
C ASP A 86 -94.95 0.17 -52.42
N ALA A 87 -93.67 0.09 -52.03
CA ALA A 87 -92.68 1.13 -52.26
C ALA A 87 -92.44 1.38 -53.78
N PRO A 88 -92.37 2.65 -54.24
CA PRO A 88 -92.00 2.95 -55.62
C PRO A 88 -90.61 2.42 -56.01
N ASN A 89 -90.51 1.80 -57.19
CA ASN A 89 -89.25 1.23 -57.68
C ASN A 89 -88.16 2.29 -57.99
N ASP A 90 -88.50 3.58 -58.03
CA ASP A 90 -87.56 4.67 -58.31
C ASP A 90 -87.07 5.40 -57.05
N ILE A 91 -87.31 4.88 -55.83
CA ILE A 91 -86.77 5.48 -54.59
C ILE A 91 -85.26 5.61 -54.65
N ILE A 92 -84.56 4.62 -55.21
CA ILE A 92 -83.11 4.65 -55.39
C ILE A 92 -82.75 4.01 -56.71
N VAL A 93 -82.05 4.74 -57.57
CA VAL A 93 -81.68 4.32 -58.91
C VAL A 93 -80.17 4.49 -59.10
N PHE A 94 -79.48 3.42 -59.47
CA PHE A 94 -78.06 3.43 -59.78
C PHE A 94 -77.82 3.62 -61.28
N ASP A 95 -76.63 4.09 -61.63
CA ASP A 95 -76.17 4.09 -63.03
C ASP A 95 -76.09 2.66 -63.58
N GLU A 96 -76.35 2.48 -64.88
CA GLU A 96 -76.37 1.17 -65.55
C GLU A 96 -75.05 0.39 -65.45
N ASN A 97 -73.94 1.11 -65.25
CA ASN A 97 -72.61 0.53 -65.10
C ASN A 97 -72.32 0.04 -63.67
N VAL A 98 -73.15 0.39 -62.69
CA VAL A 98 -73.02 -0.11 -61.32
C VAL A 98 -73.59 -1.53 -61.24
N LYS A 99 -72.75 -2.49 -60.83
CA LYS A 99 -73.13 -3.90 -60.77
C LYS A 99 -73.33 -4.34 -59.32
N GLY A 100 -74.47 -4.97 -59.04
CA GLY A 100 -74.69 -5.74 -57.81
C GLY A 100 -73.67 -6.87 -57.68
N LYS A 101 -73.54 -7.46 -56.49
CA LYS A 101 -72.56 -8.54 -56.22
C LYS A 101 -72.69 -9.72 -57.19
N ASN A 102 -73.91 -10.02 -57.62
CA ASN A 102 -74.24 -11.09 -58.56
C ASN A 102 -74.10 -10.69 -60.04
N GLY A 103 -73.67 -9.45 -60.33
CA GLY A 103 -73.51 -8.91 -61.69
C GLY A 103 -74.76 -8.25 -62.30
N GLY A 104 -75.92 -8.34 -61.65
CA GLY A 104 -77.16 -7.65 -62.03
C GLY A 104 -77.23 -6.20 -61.52
N SER A 105 -78.42 -5.60 -61.55
CA SER A 105 -78.67 -4.30 -60.90
C SER A 105 -78.55 -4.42 -59.37
N PRO A 106 -78.15 -3.37 -58.64
CA PRO A 106 -78.02 -3.43 -57.18
C PRO A 106 -79.35 -3.76 -56.48
N GLU A 107 -79.32 -4.70 -55.54
CA GLU A 107 -80.50 -5.18 -54.80
C GLU A 107 -80.54 -4.67 -53.34
N GLN A 108 -81.67 -4.10 -52.91
CA GLN A 108 -81.90 -3.69 -51.51
C GLN A 108 -81.81 -4.92 -50.57
N GLY A 109 -81.13 -4.75 -49.44
CA GLY A 109 -80.87 -5.80 -48.45
C GLY A 109 -79.69 -6.72 -48.79
N ILE A 110 -79.26 -6.75 -50.06
CA ILE A 110 -78.19 -7.62 -50.56
C ILE A 110 -76.92 -6.82 -50.87
N ASP A 111 -77.04 -5.77 -51.69
CA ASP A 111 -75.93 -4.93 -52.15
C ASP A 111 -75.86 -3.61 -51.39
N TYR A 112 -77.03 -3.07 -51.04
CA TYR A 112 -77.16 -1.86 -50.24
C TYR A 112 -78.37 -1.93 -49.30
N SER A 113 -78.42 -1.05 -48.31
CA SER A 113 -79.64 -0.79 -47.55
C SER A 113 -79.83 0.71 -47.36
N LEU A 114 -81.01 1.21 -47.75
CA LEU A 114 -81.44 2.59 -47.52
C LEU A 114 -82.44 2.65 -46.36
N GLU A 115 -82.15 3.45 -45.34
CA GLU A 115 -82.97 3.61 -44.13
C GLU A 115 -83.03 5.06 -43.66
N GLN A 116 -84.20 5.54 -43.25
CA GLN A 116 -84.32 6.80 -42.51
C GLN A 116 -83.95 6.55 -41.05
N ILE A 117 -82.93 7.26 -40.57
CA ILE A 117 -82.37 7.08 -39.22
C ILE A 117 -82.66 8.27 -38.29
N GLY A 118 -83.32 9.30 -38.81
CA GLY A 118 -83.78 10.48 -38.10
C GLY A 118 -84.64 11.34 -39.01
N SER A 119 -85.32 12.35 -38.45
CA SER A 119 -86.15 13.26 -39.25
C SER A 119 -85.33 14.03 -40.29
N ASP A 120 -84.05 14.23 -40.04
CA ASP A 120 -83.11 14.99 -40.86
C ASP A 120 -82.03 14.12 -41.52
N LYS A 121 -82.12 12.78 -41.46
CA LYS A 121 -81.04 11.89 -41.92
C LYS A 121 -81.53 10.59 -42.56
N ILE A 122 -80.91 10.25 -43.69
CA ILE A 122 -81.05 8.93 -44.34
C ILE A 122 -79.67 8.29 -44.45
N ARG A 123 -79.58 7.01 -44.06
CA ARG A 123 -78.38 6.18 -44.20
C ARG A 123 -78.49 5.31 -45.44
N LEU A 124 -77.48 5.35 -46.29
CA LEU A 124 -77.22 4.36 -47.31
C LEU A 124 -75.99 3.56 -46.90
N GLU A 125 -76.18 2.27 -46.62
CA GLU A 125 -75.08 1.35 -46.37
C GLU A 125 -74.83 0.48 -47.60
N TYR A 126 -73.61 0.53 -48.14
CA TYR A 126 -73.11 -0.40 -49.14
C TYR A 126 -72.47 -1.61 -48.49
N LYS A 127 -72.83 -2.81 -48.95
CA LYS A 127 -72.27 -4.06 -48.45
C LYS A 127 -70.88 -4.31 -49.08
N LYS A 128 -69.98 -4.93 -48.32
CA LYS A 128 -68.60 -5.23 -48.72
C LYS A 128 -68.49 -5.88 -50.11
N GLU A 129 -69.28 -6.92 -50.35
CA GLU A 129 -69.22 -7.68 -51.63
C GLU A 129 -69.68 -6.84 -52.83
N PHE A 130 -70.61 -5.89 -52.62
CA PHE A 130 -71.01 -4.93 -53.65
C PHE A 130 -69.89 -3.93 -53.95
N LEU A 131 -69.23 -3.41 -52.92
CA LEU A 131 -68.08 -2.51 -53.09
C LEU A 131 -66.94 -3.22 -53.81
N LEU A 132 -66.61 -4.46 -53.41
CA LEU A 132 -65.56 -5.27 -54.03
C LEU A 132 -65.83 -5.52 -55.51
N LYS A 133 -67.10 -5.72 -55.88
CA LYS A 133 -67.49 -5.89 -57.28
C LYS A 133 -67.22 -4.65 -58.14
N ASN A 134 -67.34 -3.46 -57.56
CA ASN A 134 -67.16 -2.16 -58.22
C ASN A 134 -65.81 -1.50 -57.89
N GLU A 135 -64.90 -2.24 -57.25
CA GLU A 135 -63.56 -1.82 -56.84
C GLU A 135 -62.70 -1.40 -58.04
N GLN A 136 -61.55 -0.76 -57.77
CA GLN A 136 -60.61 -0.21 -58.76
C GLN A 136 -61.17 1.03 -59.49
N GLY A 137 -62.13 1.71 -58.85
CA GLY A 137 -62.73 2.94 -59.33
C GLY A 137 -63.44 2.81 -60.68
N LYS A 138 -64.08 1.66 -60.95
CA LYS A 138 -64.68 1.33 -62.26
C LYS A 138 -65.88 2.21 -62.64
N THR A 139 -66.67 2.66 -61.66
CA THR A 139 -67.94 3.36 -61.89
C THR A 139 -68.27 4.35 -60.77
N ASN A 140 -69.17 5.30 -61.02
CA ASN A 140 -69.71 6.21 -60.01
C ASN A 140 -70.81 5.50 -59.20
N LEU A 141 -70.59 5.33 -57.90
CA LEU A 141 -71.52 4.70 -56.96
C LEU A 141 -72.56 5.67 -56.39
N ASN A 142 -72.61 6.94 -56.81
CA ASN A 142 -73.65 7.86 -56.34
C ASN A 142 -75.01 7.50 -56.98
N PRO A 143 -76.02 7.06 -56.21
CA PRO A 143 -77.33 6.78 -56.77
C PRO A 143 -78.15 8.06 -56.85
N LYS A 144 -79.23 8.02 -57.62
CA LYS A 144 -80.32 9.01 -57.56
C LYS A 144 -81.37 8.54 -56.57
N ILE A 145 -81.60 9.31 -55.50
CA ILE A 145 -82.60 9.01 -54.46
C ILE A 145 -83.79 9.94 -54.64
N ASN A 146 -84.99 9.37 -54.64
CA ASN A 146 -86.26 10.07 -54.60
C ASN A 146 -86.91 9.87 -53.23
N LEU A 147 -87.31 10.96 -52.57
CA LEU A 147 -88.00 10.89 -51.27
C LEU A 147 -89.51 10.94 -51.48
N TYR A 148 -90.22 9.97 -50.91
CA TYR A 148 -91.68 9.90 -50.94
C TYR A 148 -92.21 9.97 -49.52
N ASN A 149 -93.13 10.89 -49.24
CA ASN A 149 -93.78 11.00 -47.94
C ASN A 149 -94.66 9.76 -47.68
N LYS A 150 -94.46 9.10 -46.53
CA LYS A 150 -95.17 7.86 -46.16
C LYS A 150 -96.66 8.05 -45.92
N LYS A 151 -97.07 9.27 -45.57
CA LYS A 151 -98.48 9.58 -45.24
C LYS A 151 -99.37 9.79 -46.46
N ASP A 152 -98.83 10.35 -47.55
CA ASP A 152 -99.63 10.79 -48.71
C ASP A 152 -98.98 10.48 -50.08
N ASN A 153 -97.88 9.74 -50.11
CA ASN A 153 -97.12 9.37 -51.32
C ASN A 153 -96.61 10.56 -52.15
N ARG A 154 -96.56 11.78 -51.59
CA ARG A 154 -96.01 12.95 -52.28
C ARG A 154 -94.50 12.77 -52.50
N ARG A 155 -94.07 12.93 -53.75
CA ARG A 155 -92.66 12.93 -54.15
C ARG A 155 -92.02 14.29 -53.88
N PHE A 156 -90.85 14.29 -53.26
CA PHE A 156 -89.98 15.45 -53.14
C PHE A 156 -88.80 15.33 -54.11
N GLU A 157 -88.67 16.29 -55.03
CA GLU A 157 -87.56 16.34 -55.97
C GLU A 157 -86.23 16.58 -55.26
N GLN A 158 -85.23 15.77 -55.59
CA GLN A 158 -83.88 15.86 -55.04
C GLN A 158 -82.91 16.35 -56.11
N ASN A 159 -82.01 17.26 -55.73
CA ASN A 159 -80.96 17.77 -56.60
C ASN A 159 -79.62 17.73 -55.85
N TYR A 160 -79.00 16.56 -55.82
CA TYR A 160 -77.66 16.36 -55.28
C TYR A 160 -76.82 15.57 -56.28
N ASN A 161 -75.51 15.81 -56.29
CA ASN A 161 -74.58 15.08 -57.12
C ASN A 161 -73.24 14.98 -56.40
N TYR A 162 -72.84 13.76 -56.06
CA TYR A 162 -71.55 13.48 -55.44
C TYR A 162 -70.77 12.49 -56.30
N LYS A 163 -69.45 12.65 -56.29
CA LYS A 163 -68.53 11.76 -56.97
C LYS A 163 -68.05 10.71 -55.98
N LEU A 164 -68.62 9.52 -56.08
CA LEU A 164 -68.32 8.42 -55.18
C LEU A 164 -67.90 7.19 -55.97
N ARG A 165 -66.88 6.46 -55.54
CA ARG A 165 -66.58 5.13 -56.10
C ARG A 165 -65.94 4.22 -55.07
N ALA A 166 -65.94 2.92 -55.35
CA ALA A 166 -65.14 1.96 -54.60
C ALA A 166 -63.72 1.99 -55.17
N ASN A 167 -62.75 2.43 -54.37
CA ASN A 167 -61.33 2.40 -54.71
C ASN A 167 -60.46 2.25 -53.44
N THR A 168 -60.04 1.04 -53.10
CA THR A 168 -59.22 0.81 -51.89
C THR A 168 -57.78 1.26 -52.12
N VAL A 169 -57.30 2.15 -51.23
CA VAL A 169 -55.92 2.67 -51.24
C VAL A 169 -54.88 1.54 -51.34
N PRO A 170 -53.87 1.65 -52.22
CA PRO A 170 -52.81 0.65 -52.32
C PRO A 170 -52.10 0.35 -50.98
N PRO A 171 -51.68 -0.90 -50.72
CA PRO A 171 -50.99 -1.27 -49.49
C PRO A 171 -49.60 -0.61 -49.40
N LYS A 172 -49.10 -0.40 -48.18
CA LYS A 172 -47.78 0.18 -47.93
C LYS A 172 -46.68 -0.83 -48.33
N PRO A 173 -45.66 -0.43 -49.11
CA PRO A 173 -44.51 -1.30 -49.41
C PRO A 173 -43.62 -1.45 -48.17
N GLU A 174 -43.54 -2.63 -47.57
CA GLU A 174 -42.67 -2.90 -46.41
C GLU A 174 -41.29 -3.38 -46.85
N TRP A 175 -40.21 -2.81 -46.30
CA TRP A 175 -38.85 -3.16 -46.68
C TRP A 175 -38.43 -4.48 -45.99
N VAL A 176 -38.27 -5.56 -46.77
CA VAL A 176 -38.02 -6.91 -46.26
C VAL A 176 -36.54 -7.24 -46.11
N THR A 177 -35.74 -6.96 -47.13
CA THR A 177 -34.30 -7.23 -47.13
C THR A 177 -33.59 -6.46 -48.24
N THR A 178 -32.26 -6.53 -48.27
CA THR A 178 -31.40 -5.94 -49.29
C THR A 178 -30.46 -6.99 -49.84
N GLY A 179 -30.41 -7.11 -51.16
CA GLY A 179 -29.48 -7.97 -51.88
C GLY A 179 -28.57 -7.17 -52.81
N LYS A 180 -27.88 -7.88 -53.69
CA LYS A 180 -27.04 -7.31 -54.73
C LYS A 180 -27.18 -7.96 -56.09
N ILE A 181 -26.91 -7.18 -57.11
CA ILE A 181 -26.82 -7.63 -58.50
C ILE A 181 -25.58 -7.04 -59.17
N GLN A 182 -24.97 -7.83 -60.04
CA GLN A 182 -23.82 -7.41 -60.83
C GLN A 182 -24.28 -6.84 -62.17
N GLU A 183 -23.75 -5.67 -62.54
CA GLU A 183 -23.92 -5.08 -63.87
C GLU A 183 -22.56 -4.56 -64.36
N GLY A 184 -22.09 -5.12 -65.47
CA GLY A 184 -20.70 -4.90 -65.90
C GLY A 184 -19.71 -5.37 -64.84
N ASN A 185 -18.78 -4.48 -64.45
CA ASN A 185 -17.76 -4.76 -63.44
C ASN A 185 -18.18 -4.34 -62.02
N ASP A 186 -19.33 -3.69 -61.86
CA ASP A 186 -19.78 -3.12 -60.60
C ASP A 186 -20.95 -3.91 -60.00
N TRP A 187 -21.06 -3.87 -58.67
CA TRP A 187 -22.19 -4.40 -57.93
C TRP A 187 -23.05 -3.28 -57.39
N TYR A 188 -24.37 -3.44 -57.48
CA TYR A 188 -25.38 -2.47 -57.06
C TYR A 188 -26.32 -3.07 -56.02
N TYR A 189 -26.88 -2.24 -55.14
CA TYR A 189 -27.89 -2.69 -54.19
C TYR A 189 -29.21 -3.03 -54.90
N VAL A 190 -29.91 -4.02 -54.34
CA VAL A 190 -31.29 -4.36 -54.71
C VAL A 190 -32.15 -4.31 -53.46
N LEU A 191 -33.08 -3.37 -53.42
CA LEU A 191 -34.01 -3.20 -52.30
C LEU A 191 -35.27 -4.03 -52.56
N ILE A 192 -35.65 -4.88 -51.62
CA ILE A 192 -36.79 -5.80 -51.78
C ILE A 192 -37.92 -5.38 -50.84
N PHE A 193 -39.05 -4.99 -51.42
CA PHE A 193 -40.25 -4.59 -50.69
C PHE A 193 -41.41 -5.57 -50.90
N GLU A 194 -42.13 -5.87 -49.83
CA GLU A 194 -43.37 -6.65 -49.85
C GLU A 194 -44.58 -5.74 -49.77
N LEU A 195 -45.66 -6.10 -50.45
CA LEU A 195 -46.95 -5.43 -50.36
C LEU A 195 -47.93 -6.38 -49.71
N GLU A 196 -48.50 -5.96 -48.58
CA GLU A 196 -49.36 -6.81 -47.75
C GLU A 196 -50.53 -7.39 -48.58
N ARG A 197 -50.67 -8.72 -48.55
CA ARG A 197 -51.83 -9.50 -49.05
C ARG A 197 -52.19 -9.33 -50.53
N ILE A 198 -51.25 -8.89 -51.37
CA ILE A 198 -51.48 -8.77 -52.82
C ILE A 198 -51.66 -10.15 -53.50
N SER A 199 -50.99 -11.20 -53.02
CA SER A 199 -51.07 -12.56 -53.59
C SER A 199 -52.44 -13.21 -53.42
N GLU A 200 -53.30 -12.68 -52.55
CA GLU A 200 -54.59 -13.27 -52.18
C GLU A 200 -55.79 -12.63 -52.91
N SER A 201 -55.66 -11.45 -53.53
CA SER A 201 -56.84 -10.73 -54.08
C SER A 201 -56.49 -9.66 -55.13
N ILE A 202 -56.28 -10.06 -56.39
CA ILE A 202 -56.12 -9.12 -57.52
C ILE A 202 -57.34 -8.23 -57.74
N ASP A 203 -58.52 -8.67 -57.30
CA ASP A 203 -59.75 -7.89 -57.40
C ASP A 203 -59.71 -6.61 -56.57
N LEU A 204 -58.86 -6.56 -55.53
CA LEU A 204 -58.75 -5.41 -54.63
C LEU A 204 -57.74 -4.35 -55.10
N HIS A 205 -56.61 -4.78 -55.66
CA HIS A 205 -55.46 -3.91 -55.96
C HIS A 205 -54.85 -4.13 -57.36
N GLY A 206 -55.60 -4.77 -58.26
CA GLY A 206 -55.17 -5.05 -59.65
C GLY A 206 -54.87 -3.80 -60.49
N ASP A 207 -55.23 -2.63 -59.99
CA ASP A 207 -55.05 -1.31 -60.59
C ASP A 207 -53.81 -0.56 -60.09
N ILE A 208 -52.94 -1.16 -59.26
CA ILE A 208 -51.62 -0.59 -58.97
C ILE A 208 -50.82 -0.45 -60.27
N SER A 209 -50.34 0.76 -60.57
CA SER A 209 -49.74 1.09 -61.86
C SER A 209 -48.36 1.74 -61.79
N GLU A 210 -48.00 2.39 -60.67
CA GLU A 210 -46.73 3.12 -60.55
C GLU A 210 -46.04 2.86 -59.21
N VAL A 211 -44.71 2.72 -59.24
CA VAL A 211 -43.83 2.81 -58.05
C VAL A 211 -43.12 4.15 -58.08
N HIS A 212 -43.21 4.90 -56.98
CA HIS A 212 -42.51 6.18 -56.79
C HIS A 212 -41.33 5.95 -55.87
N PHE A 213 -40.12 6.27 -56.33
CA PHE A 213 -38.88 5.96 -55.65
C PHE A 213 -37.97 7.20 -55.58
N THR A 214 -37.45 7.49 -54.40
CA THR A 214 -36.45 8.54 -54.15
C THR A 214 -35.17 7.89 -53.67
N GLU A 215 -34.04 8.28 -54.25
CA GLU A 215 -32.70 7.77 -53.92
C GLU A 215 -31.75 8.96 -53.69
N GLY A 216 -31.07 8.99 -52.53
CA GLY A 216 -30.13 10.08 -52.22
C GLY A 216 -30.79 11.45 -52.10
N GLY A 217 -32.09 11.50 -51.80
CA GLY A 217 -32.89 12.73 -51.83
C GLY A 217 -33.39 13.16 -53.22
N VAL A 218 -33.06 12.41 -54.29
CA VAL A 218 -33.50 12.68 -55.66
C VAL A 218 -34.68 11.78 -56.02
N THR A 219 -35.84 12.36 -56.33
CA THR A 219 -37.02 11.62 -56.80
C THR A 219 -36.82 11.15 -58.23
N LYS A 220 -36.91 9.84 -58.45
CA LYS A 220 -36.78 9.21 -59.77
C LYS A 220 -38.10 9.30 -60.55
N ALA A 221 -38.03 9.09 -61.87
CA ALA A 221 -39.22 8.96 -62.69
C ALA A 221 -40.08 7.77 -62.20
N PRO A 222 -41.43 7.88 -62.18
CA PRO A 222 -42.30 6.78 -61.76
C PRO A 222 -42.04 5.51 -62.56
N ILE A 223 -41.88 4.38 -61.87
CA ILE A 223 -41.67 3.07 -62.49
C ILE A 223 -43.04 2.48 -62.81
N LEU A 224 -43.33 2.30 -64.10
CA LEU A 224 -44.59 1.70 -64.54
C LEU A 224 -44.59 0.19 -64.27
N ILE A 225 -45.67 -0.29 -63.64
CA ILE A 225 -45.87 -1.70 -63.31
C ILE A 225 -47.32 -2.11 -63.61
N LYS A 226 -47.55 -3.41 -63.70
CA LYS A 226 -48.90 -3.98 -63.78
C LYS A 226 -48.98 -5.21 -62.90
N LEU A 227 -50.01 -5.29 -62.07
CA LEU A 227 -50.29 -6.50 -61.31
C LEU A 227 -51.08 -7.50 -62.17
N THR A 228 -50.65 -8.76 -62.20
CA THR A 228 -51.29 -9.84 -62.96
C THR A 228 -51.63 -11.01 -62.05
N ASN A 229 -52.40 -11.98 -62.57
CA ASN A 229 -52.71 -13.22 -61.85
C ASN A 229 -51.47 -14.09 -61.52
N ASN A 230 -50.29 -13.74 -62.05
CA ASN A 230 -49.03 -14.44 -61.83
C ASN A 230 -47.93 -13.52 -61.27
N GLY A 231 -48.30 -12.42 -60.61
CA GLY A 231 -47.37 -11.46 -59.99
C GLY A 231 -47.25 -10.11 -60.71
N PHE A 232 -46.28 -9.31 -60.30
CA PHE A 232 -45.93 -8.05 -60.95
C PHE A 232 -45.31 -8.29 -62.34
N ASP A 233 -45.94 -7.75 -63.37
CA ASP A 233 -45.35 -7.59 -64.69
C ASP A 233 -44.45 -6.36 -64.69
N VAL A 234 -43.15 -6.61 -64.82
CA VAL A 234 -42.08 -5.61 -64.79
C VAL A 234 -41.57 -5.24 -66.18
N SER A 235 -42.20 -5.73 -67.26
CA SER A 235 -41.72 -5.49 -68.63
C SER A 235 -41.66 -3.99 -69.00
N ALA A 236 -42.53 -3.16 -68.40
CA ALA A 236 -42.56 -1.72 -68.59
C ALA A 236 -41.60 -0.93 -67.66
N SER A 237 -40.89 -1.61 -66.75
CA SER A 237 -40.07 -0.94 -65.71
C SER A 237 -38.72 -0.42 -66.20
N GLN A 238 -38.37 -0.64 -67.47
CA GLN A 238 -37.09 -0.29 -68.07
C GLN A 238 -35.86 -0.85 -67.29
N GLY A 239 -36.02 -2.00 -66.62
CA GLY A 239 -34.95 -2.63 -65.84
C GLY A 239 -34.74 -2.09 -64.42
N ASN A 240 -35.49 -1.05 -64.01
CA ASN A 240 -35.43 -0.51 -62.64
C ASN A 240 -36.03 -1.46 -61.59
N LEU A 241 -36.97 -2.30 -62.01
CA LEU A 241 -37.55 -3.38 -61.22
C LEU A 241 -37.10 -4.72 -61.82
N LEU A 242 -36.56 -5.60 -60.99
CA LEU A 242 -36.06 -6.89 -61.42
C LEU A 242 -37.21 -7.92 -61.48
N SER A 243 -37.21 -8.76 -62.52
CA SER A 243 -38.14 -9.89 -62.60
C SER A 243 -37.86 -10.93 -61.52
N SER A 244 -38.88 -11.69 -61.13
CA SER A 244 -38.79 -12.72 -60.09
C SER A 244 -37.71 -13.78 -60.38
N ASP A 245 -37.46 -14.07 -61.66
CA ASP A 245 -36.48 -15.07 -62.09
C ASP A 245 -35.03 -14.54 -62.10
N LYS A 246 -34.85 -13.22 -61.95
CA LYS A 246 -33.50 -12.64 -61.91
C LYS A 246 -32.82 -13.07 -60.61
N LEU A 247 -31.61 -13.62 -60.72
CA LEU A 247 -30.81 -14.00 -59.57
C LEU A 247 -30.36 -12.74 -58.80
N ILE A 248 -30.78 -12.63 -57.55
CA ILE A 248 -30.30 -11.62 -56.59
C ILE A 248 -29.40 -12.35 -55.59
N THR A 249 -28.17 -11.87 -55.44
CA THR A 249 -27.21 -12.46 -54.50
C THR A 249 -27.39 -11.80 -53.13
N PRO A 250 -27.34 -12.54 -52.01
CA PRO A 250 -27.27 -11.94 -50.68
C PRO A 250 -26.04 -11.04 -50.53
N LEU A 251 -26.13 -10.01 -49.68
CA LEU A 251 -24.95 -9.24 -49.27
C LEU A 251 -24.03 -10.11 -48.41
N ALA A 252 -22.74 -10.07 -48.69
CA ALA A 252 -21.66 -10.70 -47.94
C ALA A 252 -20.94 -9.69 -47.04
N ALA A 253 -20.08 -10.18 -46.15
CA ALA A 253 -19.32 -9.39 -45.17
C ALA A 253 -18.55 -8.20 -45.75
N GLY A 254 -18.07 -8.31 -46.98
CA GLY A 254 -17.31 -7.26 -47.68
C GLY A 254 -18.16 -6.31 -48.52
N ASP A 255 -19.47 -6.56 -48.67
CA ASP A 255 -20.37 -5.71 -49.44
C ASP A 255 -20.93 -4.54 -48.61
N VAL A 256 -20.91 -4.69 -47.29
CA VAL A 256 -21.30 -3.64 -46.35
C VAL A 256 -20.12 -3.33 -45.46
N THR A 257 -19.95 -2.07 -45.07
CA THR A 257 -18.87 -1.70 -44.17
C THR A 257 -19.39 -1.84 -42.72
N GLY A 258 -18.74 -2.68 -41.90
CA GLY A 258 -18.99 -2.84 -40.45
C GLY A 258 -19.25 -4.30 -39.99
N ASP A 259 -19.03 -4.60 -38.70
CA ASP A 259 -19.17 -5.95 -38.09
C ASP A 259 -20.63 -6.43 -37.90
N GLY A 260 -21.56 -5.96 -38.72
CA GLY A 260 -23.00 -6.16 -38.55
C GLY A 260 -23.66 -7.03 -39.62
N ILE A 261 -23.22 -8.28 -39.83
CA ILE A 261 -24.02 -9.27 -40.60
C ILE A 261 -25.02 -9.97 -39.68
N SER A 262 -25.81 -9.19 -38.95
CA SER A 262 -26.93 -9.68 -38.15
C SER A 262 -28.14 -8.80 -38.44
N GLY A 263 -28.60 -8.78 -39.70
CA GLY A 263 -29.73 -7.91 -40.02
C GLY A 263 -30.43 -8.08 -41.36
N PHE A 264 -29.88 -8.79 -42.34
CA PHE A 264 -30.57 -9.01 -43.61
C PHE A 264 -31.18 -10.41 -43.66
N ASN A 265 -32.51 -10.48 -43.73
CA ASN A 265 -33.23 -11.72 -43.98
C ASN A 265 -32.75 -12.35 -45.29
N SER A 266 -32.79 -13.68 -45.40
CA SER A 266 -32.47 -14.40 -46.63
C SER A 266 -33.25 -13.84 -47.81
N ILE A 267 -32.62 -13.73 -48.99
CA ILE A 267 -33.30 -13.30 -50.22
C ILE A 267 -34.47 -14.25 -50.50
N PRO A 268 -35.72 -13.75 -50.57
CA PRO A 268 -36.89 -14.58 -50.84
C PRO A 268 -36.75 -15.33 -52.18
N ASP A 269 -37.32 -16.53 -52.25
CA ASP A 269 -37.27 -17.35 -53.45
C ASP A 269 -38.02 -16.69 -54.63
N ALA A 270 -37.81 -17.22 -55.85
CA ALA A 270 -38.41 -16.66 -57.04
C ALA A 270 -39.96 -16.66 -57.00
N ASN A 271 -40.59 -17.61 -56.30
CA ASN A 271 -42.05 -17.69 -56.23
C ASN A 271 -42.62 -16.60 -55.31
N ALA A 272 -41.98 -16.33 -54.17
CA ALA A 272 -42.31 -15.21 -53.29
C ALA A 272 -42.09 -13.87 -53.99
N ARG A 273 -40.95 -13.70 -54.69
CA ARG A 273 -40.59 -12.45 -55.36
C ARG A 273 -41.51 -12.05 -56.51
N LYS A 274 -42.36 -12.95 -57.03
CA LYS A 274 -43.43 -12.59 -57.99
C LYS A 274 -44.35 -11.50 -57.45
N TRP A 275 -44.51 -11.42 -56.13
CA TRP A 275 -45.42 -10.50 -55.44
C TRP A 275 -44.68 -9.38 -54.70
N MET A 276 -43.38 -9.19 -54.96
CA MET A 276 -42.52 -8.21 -54.29
C MET A 276 -41.93 -7.21 -55.29
N LEU A 277 -41.67 -5.98 -54.83
CA LEU A 277 -40.95 -4.99 -55.61
C LEU A 277 -39.44 -5.13 -55.37
N CYS A 278 -38.73 -5.69 -56.35
CA CYS A 278 -37.27 -5.84 -56.31
C CYS A 278 -36.59 -4.69 -57.08
N ILE A 279 -36.30 -3.58 -56.41
CA ILE A 279 -35.79 -2.35 -57.05
C ILE A 279 -34.27 -2.37 -57.10
N LYS A 280 -33.71 -2.27 -58.30
CA LYS A 280 -32.27 -2.05 -58.51
C LYS A 280 -31.96 -0.57 -58.31
N THR A 281 -30.96 -0.25 -57.48
CA THR A 281 -30.51 1.13 -57.22
C THR A 281 -29.39 1.55 -58.16
N ASP A 282 -29.15 2.86 -58.28
CA ASP A 282 -27.95 3.39 -58.95
C ASP A 282 -26.71 3.40 -58.03
N ALA A 283 -26.90 3.24 -56.72
CA ALA A 283 -25.81 3.14 -55.75
C ALA A 283 -24.99 1.85 -55.89
N LYS A 284 -23.68 2.02 -56.08
CA LYS A 284 -22.71 0.92 -55.95
C LYS A 284 -22.62 0.46 -54.49
N ILE A 285 -22.42 -0.84 -54.31
CA ILE A 285 -22.13 -1.46 -53.02
C ILE A 285 -20.98 -0.72 -52.31
N GLY A 286 -21.12 -0.52 -50.99
CA GLY A 286 -20.20 0.27 -50.17
C GLY A 286 -20.58 1.75 -50.01
N ASN A 287 -21.52 2.28 -50.80
CA ASN A 287 -22.06 3.63 -50.61
C ASN A 287 -23.33 3.63 -49.74
N SER A 288 -23.47 4.65 -48.90
CA SER A 288 -24.63 4.88 -48.04
C SER A 288 -25.57 5.93 -48.64
N LEU A 289 -26.81 5.56 -48.97
CA LEU A 289 -27.85 6.49 -49.42
C LEU A 289 -29.15 6.30 -48.64
N ASN A 290 -29.98 7.34 -48.62
CA ASN A 290 -31.35 7.30 -48.13
C ASN A 290 -32.34 7.00 -49.26
N TYR A 291 -33.41 6.28 -48.93
CA TYR A 291 -34.41 5.81 -49.88
C TYR A 291 -35.82 6.10 -49.37
N LYS A 292 -36.73 6.44 -50.28
CA LYS A 292 -38.17 6.55 -50.01
C LYS A 292 -38.97 5.85 -51.11
N ILE A 293 -40.03 5.14 -50.73
CA ILE A 293 -40.89 4.41 -51.67
C ILE A 293 -42.37 4.51 -51.31
N ARG A 294 -43.22 4.62 -52.33
CA ARG A 294 -44.68 4.42 -52.25
C ARG A 294 -45.21 3.92 -53.60
N VAL A 295 -46.38 3.29 -53.61
CA VAL A 295 -47.05 2.85 -54.84
C VAL A 295 -48.31 3.66 -55.10
N LYS A 296 -48.73 3.73 -56.36
CA LYS A 296 -49.90 4.49 -56.81
C LYS A 296 -50.75 3.65 -57.77
N ASP A 297 -52.06 3.75 -57.65
CA ASP A 297 -53.02 3.11 -58.54
C ASP A 297 -53.37 3.96 -59.79
N LEU A 298 -54.08 3.34 -60.74
CA LEU A 298 -54.53 3.95 -61.99
C LEU A 298 -55.45 5.16 -61.78
N ARG A 299 -56.09 5.27 -60.62
CA ARG A 299 -57.00 6.37 -60.27
C ARG A 299 -56.33 7.49 -59.49
N GLY A 300 -55.07 7.30 -59.10
CA GLY A 300 -54.25 8.32 -58.47
C GLY A 300 -54.22 8.30 -56.94
N LEU A 301 -54.65 7.21 -56.28
CA LEU A 301 -54.41 7.02 -54.84
C LEU A 301 -52.99 6.51 -54.60
N TYR A 302 -52.36 7.02 -53.55
CA TYR A 302 -51.01 6.61 -53.11
C TYR A 302 -51.09 5.78 -51.84
N SER A 303 -50.22 4.77 -51.73
CA SER A 303 -49.93 4.12 -50.47
C SER A 303 -49.25 5.09 -49.49
N GLN A 304 -49.17 4.68 -48.22
CA GLN A 304 -48.21 5.29 -47.29
C GLN A 304 -46.76 5.11 -47.79
N GLU A 305 -45.87 6.01 -47.37
CA GLU A 305 -44.45 6.01 -47.74
C GLU A 305 -43.61 5.17 -46.76
N THR A 306 -42.64 4.43 -47.29
CA THR A 306 -41.59 3.73 -46.54
C THR A 306 -40.26 4.44 -46.78
N SER A 307 -39.47 4.63 -45.72
CA SER A 307 -38.15 5.27 -45.76
C SER A 307 -37.07 4.41 -45.10
N GLY A 308 -35.82 4.46 -45.59
CA GLY A 308 -34.67 3.78 -44.94
C GLY A 308 -33.31 4.14 -45.55
N VAL A 309 -32.22 3.57 -45.04
CA VAL A 309 -30.83 3.84 -45.46
C VAL A 309 -30.00 2.56 -45.63
N THR A 310 -28.94 2.61 -46.45
CA THR A 310 -27.84 1.64 -46.45
C THR A 310 -26.70 2.19 -45.56
N ASN A 311 -26.35 1.58 -44.40
CA ASN A 311 -25.52 2.21 -43.34
C ASN A 311 -24.00 2.40 -43.65
N LEU A 312 -23.36 3.34 -42.93
CA LEU A 312 -21.88 3.52 -42.80
C LEU A 312 -21.27 2.60 -41.72
N ALA A 313 -20.08 2.04 -41.95
CA ALA A 313 -19.27 1.39 -40.91
C ALA A 313 -18.98 2.31 -39.73
N LYS A 314 -19.12 1.79 -38.51
CA LYS A 314 -18.49 2.37 -37.32
C LYS A 314 -17.03 1.94 -37.25
N LEU A 315 -16.12 2.88 -37.02
CA LEU A 315 -14.71 2.54 -36.79
C LEU A 315 -14.57 1.70 -35.51
N PRO A 316 -13.74 0.64 -35.50
CA PRO A 316 -13.42 -0.09 -34.28
C PRO A 316 -12.70 0.82 -33.27
N ILE A 317 -12.58 0.38 -32.02
CA ILE A 317 -11.85 1.13 -30.98
C ILE A 317 -10.34 1.01 -31.23
N PRO A 318 -9.55 2.10 -31.16
CA PRO A 318 -8.09 2.04 -31.25
C PRO A 318 -7.45 1.09 -30.21
N LYS A 319 -6.44 0.34 -30.66
CA LYS A 319 -5.52 -0.47 -29.86
C LYS A 319 -4.26 0.35 -29.51
N ILE A 320 -3.48 -0.13 -28.54
CA ILE A 320 -2.24 0.47 -28.06
C ILE A 320 -1.14 -0.59 -28.06
N LYS A 321 0.08 -0.17 -28.42
CA LYS A 321 1.30 -0.96 -28.27
C LYS A 321 2.49 -0.09 -27.86
N TYR A 322 3.62 -0.70 -27.52
CA TYR A 322 4.87 0.05 -27.38
C TYR A 322 5.32 0.58 -28.73
N GLU A 323 5.88 1.79 -28.76
CA GLU A 323 6.56 2.31 -29.94
C GLU A 323 7.86 1.51 -30.17
N ALA A 324 8.23 1.31 -31.45
CA ALA A 324 9.31 0.39 -31.82
C ALA A 324 10.67 0.70 -31.16
N SER A 325 10.97 1.97 -30.88
CA SER A 325 12.19 2.41 -30.20
C SER A 325 12.31 1.90 -28.76
N MET A 326 11.18 1.64 -28.08
CA MET A 326 11.19 1.16 -26.68
C MET A 326 11.89 -0.19 -26.53
N ALA A 327 11.88 -1.03 -27.58
CA ALA A 327 12.54 -2.33 -27.58
C ALA A 327 14.07 -2.23 -27.42
N GLN A 328 14.67 -1.08 -27.74
CA GLN A 328 16.11 -0.84 -27.65
C GLN A 328 16.56 -0.37 -26.26
N LEU A 329 15.61 -0.10 -25.34
CA LEU A 329 15.87 0.49 -24.03
C LEU A 329 15.84 -0.53 -22.88
N ASN A 330 15.99 -1.83 -23.18
CA ASN A 330 15.99 -2.89 -22.16
C ASN A 330 17.07 -2.70 -21.09
N VAL A 331 18.24 -2.18 -21.46
CA VAL A 331 19.34 -1.84 -20.53
C VAL A 331 19.01 -0.66 -19.59
N LEU A 332 17.95 0.09 -19.90
CA LEU A 332 17.38 1.15 -19.05
C LEU A 332 16.12 0.68 -18.30
N GLY A 333 15.88 -0.63 -18.20
CA GLY A 333 14.75 -1.20 -17.45
C GLY A 333 13.40 -1.19 -18.16
N VAL A 334 13.39 -1.03 -19.48
CA VAL A 334 12.16 -1.14 -20.26
C VAL A 334 11.87 -2.60 -20.59
N TYR A 335 10.78 -3.13 -20.03
CA TYR A 335 10.26 -4.46 -20.32
C TYR A 335 8.95 -4.34 -21.11
N ILE A 336 8.90 -4.97 -22.28
CA ILE A 336 7.77 -4.91 -23.24
C ILE A 336 7.02 -6.25 -23.35
N ASP A 337 7.26 -7.17 -22.42
CA ASP A 337 6.70 -8.52 -22.40
C ASP A 337 5.18 -8.56 -22.13
N ASN A 338 4.62 -7.50 -21.58
CA ASN A 338 3.19 -7.28 -21.36
C ASN A 338 2.45 -6.66 -22.58
N GLN A 339 3.06 -6.65 -23.78
CA GLN A 339 2.51 -6.05 -25.00
C GLN A 339 1.04 -6.43 -25.29
N ASN A 340 0.65 -7.68 -25.02
CA ASN A 340 -0.71 -8.16 -25.24
C ASN A 340 -1.73 -7.64 -24.20
N ALA A 341 -1.26 -7.10 -23.07
CA ALA A 341 -2.07 -6.55 -22.00
C ALA A 341 -2.25 -5.02 -22.08
N LEU A 342 -1.66 -4.34 -23.08
CA LEU A 342 -1.74 -2.88 -23.22
C LEU A 342 -3.15 -2.39 -23.62
N THR A 343 -4.01 -3.26 -24.15
CA THR A 343 -5.40 -2.93 -24.52
C THR A 343 -6.40 -3.77 -23.73
N PRO A 344 -6.45 -3.63 -22.40
CA PRO A 344 -7.36 -4.42 -21.59
C PRO A 344 -8.81 -3.98 -21.82
N SER A 345 -9.74 -4.95 -21.77
CA SER A 345 -11.17 -4.67 -21.86
C SER A 345 -11.66 -3.82 -20.68
N ALA A 346 -11.08 -4.02 -19.48
CA ALA A 346 -11.37 -3.27 -18.26
C ALA A 346 -10.08 -2.77 -17.58
N SER A 347 -9.74 -1.48 -17.76
CA SER A 347 -8.76 -0.78 -16.92
C SER A 347 -9.42 0.37 -16.18
N SER A 348 -8.93 0.69 -14.99
CA SER A 348 -9.40 1.79 -14.16
C SER A 348 -8.24 2.38 -13.37
N SER A 349 -8.42 3.55 -12.75
CA SER A 349 -7.39 4.14 -11.88
C SER A 349 -7.01 3.24 -10.69
N GLY A 350 -7.94 2.42 -10.20
CA GLY A 350 -7.69 1.43 -9.15
C GLY A 350 -7.04 0.13 -9.64
N ASN A 351 -7.06 -0.13 -10.95
CA ASN A 351 -6.42 -1.29 -11.57
C ASN A 351 -5.77 -0.88 -12.92
N PRO A 352 -4.70 -0.06 -12.88
CA PRO A 352 -4.01 0.38 -14.08
C PRO A 352 -3.10 -0.73 -14.63
N VAL A 353 -2.82 -0.68 -15.93
CA VAL A 353 -1.82 -1.54 -16.56
C VAL A 353 -0.43 -1.09 -16.13
N ILE A 354 0.34 -1.97 -15.52
CA ILE A 354 1.71 -1.67 -15.11
C ILE A 354 2.61 -1.70 -16.34
N ILE A 355 3.35 -0.62 -16.57
CA ILE A 355 4.37 -0.52 -17.60
C ILE A 355 5.69 -0.10 -16.96
N SER A 356 6.78 -0.71 -17.39
CA SER A 356 8.10 -0.38 -16.86
C SER A 356 8.59 0.93 -17.46
N SER A 357 9.10 1.82 -16.60
CA SER A 357 9.67 3.10 -16.98
C SER A 357 11.10 2.93 -17.48
N CYS A 358 11.52 3.82 -18.37
CA CYS A 358 12.94 4.12 -18.53
C CYS A 358 13.38 5.01 -17.36
N PHE A 359 14.49 4.71 -16.69
CA PHE A 359 15.03 5.56 -15.63
C PHE A 359 15.61 6.88 -16.22
N ASP A 360 14.75 7.89 -16.43
CA ASP A 360 14.99 9.25 -17.00
C ASP A 360 14.55 9.47 -18.47
N GLU A 361 13.92 8.47 -19.12
CA GLU A 361 13.34 8.65 -20.48
C GLU A 361 11.82 8.48 -20.48
N THR A 362 11.16 9.19 -21.40
CA THR A 362 9.71 9.10 -21.64
C THR A 362 9.33 7.69 -22.13
N VAL A 363 8.26 7.10 -21.57
CA VAL A 363 7.67 5.90 -22.16
C VAL A 363 6.79 6.28 -23.36
N ILE A 364 7.04 5.69 -24.51
CA ILE A 364 6.32 6.00 -25.76
C ILE A 364 5.42 4.82 -26.15
N LEU A 365 4.13 5.10 -26.24
CA LEU A 365 3.10 4.18 -26.74
C LEU A 365 2.64 4.63 -28.14
N GLU A 366 2.17 3.68 -28.95
CA GLU A 366 1.58 3.91 -30.28
C GLU A 366 0.13 3.42 -30.27
N ALA A 367 -0.82 4.32 -30.54
CA ALA A 367 -2.20 3.96 -30.83
C ALA A 367 -2.37 3.60 -32.31
N TYR A 368 -3.09 2.50 -32.59
CA TYR A 368 -3.26 1.94 -33.94
C TYR A 368 -4.52 1.06 -34.05
N HIS A 369 -4.90 0.66 -35.26
CA HIS A 369 -5.78 -0.49 -35.50
C HIS A 369 -5.45 -1.14 -36.85
N ASP A 370 -5.53 -2.46 -36.94
CA ASP A 370 -5.12 -3.22 -38.14
C ASP A 370 -5.97 -2.93 -39.39
N SER A 371 -7.20 -2.46 -39.18
CA SER A 371 -8.16 -2.13 -40.25
C SER A 371 -8.15 -0.66 -40.68
N TYR A 372 -7.37 0.21 -40.04
CA TYR A 372 -7.37 1.64 -40.39
C TYR A 372 -6.56 1.91 -41.65
N THR A 373 -7.21 2.46 -42.67
CA THR A 373 -6.58 2.90 -43.92
C THR A 373 -6.11 4.35 -43.84
N SER A 374 -5.42 4.83 -44.88
CA SER A 374 -5.12 6.25 -45.06
C SER A 374 -6.41 7.09 -45.00
N GLY A 375 -6.40 8.19 -44.23
CA GLY A 375 -7.54 9.08 -44.01
C GLY A 375 -8.30 8.89 -42.68
N VAL A 376 -7.94 7.89 -41.86
CA VAL A 376 -8.41 7.77 -40.46
C VAL A 376 -7.46 8.52 -39.54
N THR A 377 -7.97 9.37 -38.65
CA THR A 377 -7.19 10.03 -37.59
C THR A 377 -7.56 9.44 -36.23
N ILE A 378 -6.56 9.09 -35.43
CA ILE A 378 -6.75 8.75 -34.01
C ILE A 378 -6.54 10.02 -33.20
N ARG A 379 -7.56 10.50 -32.50
CA ARG A 379 -7.38 11.51 -31.45
C ARG A 379 -6.96 10.80 -30.17
N ALA A 380 -5.90 11.28 -29.56
CA ALA A 380 -5.49 10.87 -28.22
C ALA A 380 -5.43 12.07 -27.29
N GLU A 381 -5.85 11.86 -26.04
CA GLU A 381 -5.60 12.78 -24.92
C GLU A 381 -4.86 12.00 -23.84
N VAL A 382 -3.83 12.62 -23.26
CA VAL A 382 -3.08 12.08 -22.13
C VAL A 382 -3.03 13.11 -21.02
N LYS A 383 -3.22 12.66 -19.78
CA LYS A 383 -3.03 13.47 -18.58
C LYS A 383 -2.68 12.58 -17.40
N LEU A 384 -2.12 13.18 -16.36
CA LEU A 384 -1.95 12.50 -15.08
C LEU A 384 -3.32 12.26 -14.41
N SER A 385 -3.50 11.09 -13.81
CA SER A 385 -4.73 10.72 -13.11
C SER A 385 -4.86 11.51 -11.82
N ASN A 386 -6.10 11.89 -11.47
CA ASN A 386 -6.41 12.57 -10.21
C ASN A 386 -6.02 11.76 -8.96
N SER A 387 -5.82 10.44 -9.08
CA SER A 387 -5.34 9.59 -7.98
C SER A 387 -3.86 9.77 -7.65
N THR A 388 -3.08 10.38 -8.54
CA THR A 388 -1.64 10.62 -8.37
C THR A 388 -1.31 12.03 -8.86
N PRO A 389 -1.68 13.09 -8.11
CA PRO A 389 -1.37 14.45 -8.50
C PRO A 389 0.16 14.66 -8.55
N PRO A 390 0.67 15.57 -9.40
CA PRO A 390 2.09 15.85 -9.45
C PRO A 390 2.52 16.54 -8.15
N PRO A 391 3.81 16.48 -7.77
CA PRO A 391 4.33 17.19 -6.60
C PRO A 391 4.06 18.70 -6.72
N SER A 392 3.80 19.36 -5.59
CA SER A 392 3.57 20.80 -5.54
C SER A 392 4.74 21.58 -6.18
N GLY A 393 4.47 22.34 -7.24
CA GLY A 393 5.48 23.12 -7.96
C GLY A 393 6.15 22.42 -9.14
N HIS A 394 5.70 21.23 -9.55
CA HIS A 394 6.13 20.62 -10.81
C HIS A 394 5.66 21.46 -12.01
N THR A 395 6.60 21.84 -12.90
CA THR A 395 6.34 22.68 -14.09
C THR A 395 6.63 21.94 -15.41
N GLY A 396 6.92 20.64 -15.36
CA GLY A 396 7.21 19.81 -16.54
C GLY A 396 5.94 19.30 -17.22
N ASP A 397 6.12 18.74 -18.42
CA ASP A 397 5.03 18.11 -19.17
C ASP A 397 4.51 16.85 -18.44
N THR A 398 3.20 16.63 -18.48
CA THR A 398 2.53 15.48 -17.83
C THR A 398 2.03 14.48 -18.88
N GLY A 399 2.84 14.30 -19.92
CA GLY A 399 2.51 13.55 -21.13
C GLY A 399 2.12 14.44 -22.30
N SER A 400 2.38 13.94 -23.50
CA SER A 400 2.07 14.64 -24.76
C SER A 400 1.66 13.67 -25.87
N VAL A 401 1.06 14.22 -26.92
CA VAL A 401 0.56 13.45 -28.07
C VAL A 401 1.15 14.01 -29.36
N ALA A 402 1.66 13.13 -30.21
CA ALA A 402 2.11 13.47 -31.56
C ALA A 402 1.35 12.63 -32.59
N LEU A 403 0.62 13.29 -33.48
CA LEU A 403 -0.13 12.66 -34.56
C LEU A 403 0.83 12.16 -35.65
N ASP A 404 0.62 10.93 -36.12
CA ASP A 404 1.42 10.30 -37.18
C ASP A 404 0.48 9.52 -38.11
N GLU A 405 -0.11 10.21 -39.09
CA GLU A 405 -1.09 9.67 -40.04
C GLU A 405 -2.27 8.91 -39.37
N ASN A 406 -2.39 7.59 -39.61
CA ASN A 406 -3.40 6.69 -39.03
C ASN A 406 -2.99 6.10 -37.67
N LYS A 407 -1.89 6.59 -37.11
CA LYS A 407 -1.35 6.24 -35.80
C LYS A 407 -1.17 7.50 -34.94
N THR A 408 -0.94 7.29 -33.66
CA THR A 408 -0.68 8.41 -32.74
C THR A 408 0.29 7.97 -31.66
N LYS A 409 1.39 8.72 -31.52
CA LYS A 409 2.37 8.50 -30.46
C LYS A 409 1.90 9.20 -29.19
N ILE A 410 1.93 8.47 -28.08
CA ILE A 410 1.50 8.92 -26.76
C ILE A 410 2.73 8.84 -25.86
N ARG A 411 3.16 9.99 -25.37
CA ARG A 411 4.32 10.14 -24.50
C ARG A 411 3.86 10.19 -23.05
N LEU A 412 4.40 9.30 -22.23
CA LEU A 412 4.18 9.24 -20.78
C LEU A 412 5.49 9.64 -20.10
N ASP A 413 5.59 10.91 -19.72
CA ASP A 413 6.82 11.48 -19.15
C ASP A 413 7.04 11.01 -17.71
N SER A 414 8.28 10.89 -17.25
CA SER A 414 8.52 10.54 -15.84
C SER A 414 8.52 11.78 -14.96
N ILE A 415 7.87 11.69 -13.80
CA ILE A 415 7.76 12.68 -12.75
C ILE A 415 8.59 12.19 -11.54
N PRO A 416 9.64 12.92 -11.14
CA PRO A 416 10.45 12.57 -9.98
C PRO A 416 9.63 12.33 -8.70
N GLY A 417 9.91 11.22 -8.02
CA GLY A 417 9.33 10.87 -6.73
C GLY A 417 7.86 10.42 -6.76
N VAL A 418 7.26 10.18 -7.93
CA VAL A 418 5.87 9.72 -8.05
C VAL A 418 5.79 8.48 -8.91
N ASP A 419 5.00 7.51 -8.46
CA ASP A 419 4.53 6.40 -9.29
C ASP A 419 3.33 6.90 -10.11
N GLU A 420 3.56 7.27 -11.36
CA GLU A 420 2.60 8.02 -12.17
C GLU A 420 1.50 7.09 -12.71
N ILE A 421 0.23 7.49 -12.54
CA ILE A 421 -0.88 6.85 -13.24
C ILE A 421 -1.37 7.82 -14.32
N TYR A 422 -1.28 7.42 -15.57
CA TYR A 422 -1.73 8.16 -16.74
C TYR A 422 -3.12 7.73 -17.18
N GLU A 423 -3.98 8.71 -17.49
CA GLU A 423 -5.25 8.52 -18.17
C GLU A 423 -5.06 8.83 -19.66
N VAL A 424 -5.29 7.82 -20.52
CA VAL A 424 -5.14 7.92 -21.97
C VAL A 424 -6.49 7.68 -22.64
N LYS A 425 -7.09 8.71 -23.24
CA LYS A 425 -8.33 8.59 -24.02
C LYS A 425 -8.03 8.49 -25.50
N LEU A 426 -8.67 7.56 -26.19
CA LEU A 426 -8.56 7.37 -27.63
C LEU A 426 -9.92 7.42 -28.31
N LYS A 427 -9.97 8.03 -29.50
CA LYS A 427 -11.12 8.02 -30.40
C LYS A 427 -10.67 8.10 -31.86
N ALA A 428 -11.14 7.20 -32.73
CA ALA A 428 -10.85 7.25 -34.16
C ALA A 428 -11.95 7.97 -34.93
N GLN A 429 -11.54 8.77 -35.92
CA GLN A 429 -12.43 9.59 -36.75
C GLN A 429 -12.02 9.52 -38.22
N ALA A 430 -12.99 9.54 -39.12
CA ALA A 430 -12.79 9.63 -40.56
C ALA A 430 -14.05 10.16 -41.25
N SER A 431 -13.92 10.88 -42.37
CA SER A 431 -15.05 11.52 -43.06
C SER A 431 -16.09 10.54 -43.63
N ASN A 432 -15.68 9.30 -43.92
CA ASN A 432 -16.50 8.29 -44.59
C ASN A 432 -16.96 7.16 -43.65
N TYR A 433 -16.82 7.35 -42.33
CA TYR A 433 -17.18 6.36 -41.30
C TYR A 433 -17.93 7.05 -40.16
N ALA A 434 -18.69 6.29 -39.37
CA ALA A 434 -19.06 6.74 -38.04
C ALA A 434 -17.84 6.61 -37.10
N ASP A 435 -17.61 7.62 -36.25
CA ASP A 435 -16.55 7.64 -35.25
C ASP A 435 -16.56 6.38 -34.37
N SER A 436 -15.38 5.95 -33.91
CA SER A 436 -15.30 4.89 -32.90
C SER A 436 -15.93 5.34 -31.58
N ASP A 437 -16.27 4.37 -30.72
CA ASP A 437 -16.49 4.70 -29.31
C ASP A 437 -15.21 5.28 -28.70
N GLU A 438 -15.37 6.24 -27.78
CA GLU A 438 -14.27 6.75 -26.98
C GLU A 438 -13.88 5.69 -25.94
N LYS A 439 -12.59 5.44 -25.79
CA LYS A 439 -12.06 4.50 -24.80
C LYS A 439 -10.95 5.13 -23.98
N THR A 440 -11.07 5.02 -22.66
CA THR A 440 -10.05 5.44 -21.70
C THR A 440 -9.26 4.22 -21.20
N TYR A 441 -7.94 4.36 -21.17
CA TYR A 441 -6.99 3.41 -20.61
C TYR A 441 -6.21 4.05 -19.45
N TYR A 442 -5.86 3.25 -18.45
CA TYR A 442 -5.05 3.68 -17.31
C TYR A 442 -3.73 2.93 -17.26
N TYR A 443 -2.61 3.65 -17.24
CA TYR A 443 -1.25 3.08 -17.21
C TYR A 443 -0.49 3.58 -15.99
N LYS A 444 0.12 2.66 -15.24
CA LYS A 444 1.02 2.99 -14.13
C LYS A 444 2.46 2.81 -14.58
N VAL A 445 3.20 3.90 -14.70
CA VAL A 445 4.63 3.89 -15.00
C VAL A 445 5.37 3.51 -13.72
N ARG A 446 6.25 2.50 -13.79
CA ARG A 446 6.98 1.99 -12.62
C ARG A 446 8.45 1.74 -12.95
N LYS A 447 9.34 2.28 -12.12
CA LYS A 447 10.80 2.11 -12.17
C LYS A 447 11.18 0.73 -11.62
N GLU A 448 11.07 -0.31 -12.44
CA GLU A 448 11.25 -1.71 -12.05
C GLU A 448 12.57 -2.30 -12.57
N VAL A 449 13.25 -3.11 -11.77
CA VAL A 449 14.38 -3.95 -12.17
C VAL A 449 14.00 -5.41 -11.93
N ARG A 450 14.06 -6.24 -12.99
CA ARG A 450 13.72 -7.67 -12.95
C ARG A 450 14.96 -8.54 -12.98
N SER A 451 14.85 -9.74 -12.45
CA SER A 451 15.89 -10.78 -12.58
C SER A 451 16.23 -11.06 -14.05
N GLY A 452 17.52 -11.19 -14.36
CA GLY A 452 18.02 -11.47 -15.71
C GLY A 452 19.53 -11.27 -15.84
N ASN A 453 20.10 -11.63 -16.99
CA ASN A 453 21.56 -11.66 -17.20
C ASN A 453 22.25 -10.28 -17.07
N SER A 454 21.52 -9.17 -17.25
CA SER A 454 22.06 -7.80 -17.12
C SER A 454 21.43 -7.02 -15.97
N SER A 455 20.80 -7.72 -15.04
CA SER A 455 19.99 -7.10 -13.99
C SER A 455 20.80 -6.20 -13.05
N TRP A 456 22.05 -6.56 -12.73
CA TRP A 456 22.94 -5.70 -11.94
C TRP A 456 23.31 -4.41 -12.68
N HIS A 457 23.62 -4.51 -13.98
CA HIS A 457 23.88 -3.35 -14.83
C HIS A 457 22.67 -2.41 -14.87
N ILE A 458 21.46 -2.97 -15.06
CA ILE A 458 20.22 -2.19 -15.07
C ILE A 458 19.99 -1.52 -13.72
N LEU A 459 20.18 -2.21 -12.59
CA LEU A 459 20.06 -1.61 -11.26
C LEU A 459 21.05 -0.47 -11.05
N LYS A 460 22.30 -0.65 -11.48
CA LYS A 460 23.34 0.37 -11.38
C LYS A 460 22.96 1.62 -12.19
N THR A 461 22.47 1.44 -13.41
CA THR A 461 21.97 2.52 -14.26
C THR A 461 20.74 3.19 -13.65
N ALA A 462 19.80 2.42 -13.11
CA ALA A 462 18.61 2.91 -12.43
C ALA A 462 18.95 3.84 -11.26
N VAL A 463 19.87 3.40 -10.39
CA VAL A 463 20.31 4.19 -9.24
C VAL A 463 21.08 5.44 -9.67
N ALA A 464 21.92 5.35 -10.71
CA ALA A 464 22.68 6.49 -11.22
C ALA A 464 21.76 7.59 -11.80
N ASN A 465 20.67 7.21 -12.45
CA ASN A 465 19.73 8.14 -13.08
C ASN A 465 18.58 8.59 -12.16
N ALA A 466 18.37 7.90 -11.03
CA ALA A 466 17.29 8.20 -10.10
C ALA A 466 17.37 9.64 -9.57
N LYS A 467 16.23 10.32 -9.57
CA LYS A 467 16.07 11.69 -9.05
C LYS A 467 15.69 11.66 -7.57
N GLU A 468 15.70 12.84 -6.94
CA GLU A 468 15.35 12.96 -5.52
C GLU A 468 13.93 12.42 -5.26
N ASN A 469 13.81 11.59 -4.24
CA ASN A 469 12.63 10.87 -3.77
C ASN A 469 12.11 9.74 -4.69
N ASP A 470 12.85 9.37 -5.75
CA ASP A 470 12.48 8.23 -6.59
C ASP A 470 12.43 6.91 -5.80
N THR A 471 11.53 6.02 -6.23
CA THR A 471 11.47 4.63 -5.75
C THR A 471 11.82 3.67 -6.89
N ILE A 472 12.79 2.79 -6.66
CA ILE A 472 13.18 1.71 -7.56
C ILE A 472 12.64 0.39 -7.00
N TYR A 473 11.98 -0.39 -7.84
CA TYR A 473 11.35 -1.64 -7.47
C TYR A 473 12.17 -2.84 -7.93
N ILE A 474 12.43 -3.78 -7.03
CA ILE A 474 13.14 -5.03 -7.31
C ILE A 474 12.12 -6.15 -7.46
N ASN A 475 12.22 -6.92 -8.55
CA ASN A 475 11.40 -8.09 -8.83
C ASN A 475 12.28 -9.31 -9.12
N GLY A 476 12.46 -10.15 -8.11
CA GLY A 476 13.32 -11.32 -8.16
C GLY A 476 14.79 -11.04 -7.82
N ALA A 477 15.66 -11.99 -8.14
CA ALA A 477 17.07 -11.93 -7.79
C ALA A 477 17.90 -11.15 -8.83
N ILE A 478 18.60 -10.12 -8.36
CA ILE A 478 19.52 -9.27 -9.10
C ILE A 478 20.93 -9.66 -8.66
N SER A 479 21.65 -10.39 -9.51
CA SER A 479 22.98 -10.91 -9.18
C SER A 479 24.04 -10.30 -10.07
N SER A 480 25.19 -9.95 -9.48
CA SER A 480 26.37 -9.57 -10.26
C SER A 480 26.99 -10.79 -10.96
N THR A 481 27.68 -10.52 -12.07
CA THR A 481 28.40 -11.52 -12.89
C THR A 481 29.69 -10.91 -13.42
N ASP A 482 30.60 -11.72 -13.97
CA ASP A 482 31.82 -11.21 -14.63
C ASP A 482 31.56 -10.54 -16.01
N ASP A 483 30.32 -10.52 -16.51
CA ASP A 483 29.95 -9.78 -17.72
C ASP A 483 30.22 -8.26 -17.57
N VAL A 484 30.63 -7.63 -18.68
CA VAL A 484 30.96 -6.21 -18.74
C VAL A 484 29.81 -5.37 -18.17
N ASN A 485 30.13 -4.47 -17.23
CA ASN A 485 29.22 -3.57 -16.53
C ASN A 485 28.16 -4.24 -15.61
N ASN A 486 28.12 -5.57 -15.51
CA ASN A 486 27.17 -6.30 -14.67
C ASN A 486 27.77 -6.66 -13.29
N TYR A 487 28.67 -5.82 -12.78
CA TYR A 487 29.31 -5.94 -11.46
C TYR A 487 29.78 -4.58 -10.93
N GLY A 488 30.34 -4.61 -9.72
CA GLY A 488 30.93 -3.45 -9.07
C GLY A 488 29.93 -2.65 -8.24
N GLU A 489 30.44 -1.70 -7.47
CA GLU A 489 29.66 -0.92 -6.52
C GLU A 489 28.57 -0.07 -7.22
N ILE A 490 27.43 0.06 -6.54
CA ILE A 490 26.31 0.92 -6.91
C ILE A 490 26.38 2.17 -6.03
N GLU A 491 26.65 3.32 -6.65
CA GLU A 491 26.79 4.59 -5.94
C GLU A 491 25.45 5.32 -5.82
N VAL A 492 25.06 5.70 -4.61
CA VAL A 492 23.81 6.41 -4.33
C VAL A 492 24.11 7.88 -4.02
N ASN A 493 23.67 8.77 -4.92
CA ASN A 493 23.95 10.21 -4.87
C ASN A 493 22.73 11.08 -4.52
N ASN A 494 21.52 10.54 -4.65
CA ASN A 494 20.26 11.23 -4.37
C ASN A 494 19.50 10.54 -3.24
N SER A 495 18.56 11.25 -2.60
CA SER A 495 17.71 10.59 -1.62
C SER A 495 16.69 9.71 -2.35
N ILE A 496 16.75 8.40 -2.21
CA ILE A 496 15.90 7.45 -2.96
C ILE A 496 15.41 6.31 -2.06
N SER A 497 14.45 5.55 -2.57
CA SER A 497 13.99 4.29 -1.97
C SER A 497 14.22 3.13 -2.92
N ILE A 498 14.57 1.96 -2.39
CA ILE A 498 14.62 0.70 -3.15
C ILE A 498 13.73 -0.31 -2.43
N GLN A 499 12.79 -0.91 -3.14
CA GLN A 499 11.73 -1.73 -2.56
C GLN A 499 11.56 -3.06 -3.30
N GLY A 500 11.52 -4.17 -2.56
CA GLY A 500 11.11 -5.47 -3.10
C GLY A 500 9.59 -5.54 -3.37
N LEU A 501 9.19 -5.97 -4.55
CA LEU A 501 7.79 -6.12 -4.98
C LEU A 501 7.10 -7.38 -4.48
N THR A 502 7.82 -8.48 -4.39
CA THR A 502 7.29 -9.82 -4.09
C THR A 502 7.63 -10.28 -2.68
N GLY A 503 8.66 -9.72 -2.05
CA GLY A 503 9.09 -10.05 -0.69
C GLY A 503 10.59 -10.27 -0.57
N LYS A 504 11.15 -10.02 0.61
CA LYS A 504 12.59 -10.14 0.87
C LYS A 504 13.20 -11.54 0.65
N THR A 505 12.38 -12.59 0.54
CA THR A 505 12.83 -13.95 0.22
C THR A 505 13.12 -14.16 -1.27
N SER A 506 12.51 -13.36 -2.14
CA SER A 506 12.60 -13.47 -3.60
C SER A 506 13.29 -12.26 -4.23
N ASP A 507 13.06 -11.06 -3.69
CA ASP A 507 13.70 -9.83 -4.15
C ASP A 507 15.06 -9.65 -3.45
N ILE A 508 16.10 -10.06 -4.16
CA ILE A 508 17.46 -10.18 -3.63
C ILE A 508 18.40 -9.35 -4.48
N ILE A 509 19.30 -8.60 -3.84
CA ILE A 509 20.45 -7.96 -4.48
C ILE A 509 21.70 -8.69 -4.00
N ASP A 510 22.31 -9.45 -4.90
CA ASP A 510 23.39 -10.39 -4.61
C ASP A 510 24.69 -9.95 -5.31
N ALA A 511 25.67 -9.47 -4.54
CA ALA A 511 27.00 -9.13 -5.07
C ALA A 511 27.86 -10.36 -5.39
N ASN A 512 27.34 -11.57 -5.12
CA ASN A 512 27.79 -12.84 -5.67
C ASN A 512 29.31 -13.09 -5.49
N LYS A 513 29.87 -12.69 -4.35
CA LYS A 513 31.33 -12.70 -4.05
C LYS A 513 32.07 -14.00 -4.37
N ASP A 514 31.38 -15.14 -4.39
CA ASP A 514 31.95 -16.47 -4.59
C ASP A 514 31.92 -16.91 -6.07
N ALA A 515 31.09 -16.27 -6.91
CA ALA A 515 31.00 -16.56 -8.34
C ALA A 515 31.57 -15.46 -9.25
N VAL A 516 31.91 -14.28 -8.72
CA VAL A 516 32.58 -13.20 -9.48
C VAL A 516 34.07 -13.14 -9.16
N THR A 517 34.87 -12.83 -10.18
CA THR A 517 36.34 -12.70 -10.06
C THR A 517 36.71 -11.45 -9.26
N THR A 518 36.08 -10.31 -9.57
CA THR A 518 36.30 -9.04 -8.88
C THR A 518 35.25 -8.83 -7.80
N LYS A 519 35.59 -9.18 -6.56
CA LYS A 519 34.75 -8.96 -5.39
C LYS A 519 34.51 -7.46 -5.15
N HIS A 520 33.28 -7.11 -4.80
CA HIS A 520 32.89 -5.73 -4.54
C HIS A 520 31.80 -5.64 -3.46
N ARG A 521 31.65 -4.43 -2.92
CA ARG A 521 30.50 -4.04 -2.09
C ARG A 521 29.25 -3.86 -2.96
N ILE A 522 28.05 -3.91 -2.37
CA ILE A 522 26.80 -3.62 -3.09
C ILE A 522 26.63 -2.09 -3.24
N PHE A 523 26.46 -1.36 -2.12
CA PHE A 523 26.15 0.07 -2.15
C PHE A 523 27.22 0.95 -1.51
N THR A 524 27.54 2.05 -2.19
CA THR A 524 28.30 3.17 -1.62
C THR A 524 27.39 4.40 -1.56
N LEU A 525 27.09 4.85 -0.35
CA LEU A 525 26.22 5.99 -0.12
C LEU A 525 27.10 7.22 0.06
N LYS A 526 26.90 8.28 -0.74
CA LYS A 526 27.71 9.52 -0.65
C LYS A 526 27.33 10.32 0.61
N GLN A 527 27.45 11.64 0.60
CA GLN A 527 27.22 12.47 1.80
C GLN A 527 25.83 13.09 1.81
N ASN A 528 25.27 13.33 3.01
CA ASN A 528 24.10 14.19 3.25
C ASN A 528 22.82 13.86 2.46
N LYS A 529 22.56 12.57 2.22
CA LYS A 529 21.39 12.06 1.48
C LYS A 529 20.79 10.86 2.19
N LYS A 530 19.69 10.30 1.67
CA LYS A 530 18.97 9.19 2.32
C LYS A 530 18.75 7.99 1.39
N LEU A 531 18.94 6.78 1.89
CA LEU A 531 18.52 5.55 1.22
C LEU A 531 17.58 4.79 2.15
N THR A 532 16.39 4.48 1.65
CA THR A 532 15.46 3.58 2.34
C THR A 532 15.39 2.26 1.59
N LEU A 533 15.77 1.16 2.24
CA LEU A 533 15.61 -0.18 1.71
C LEU A 533 14.41 -0.84 2.38
N THR A 534 13.48 -1.34 1.56
CA THR A 534 12.23 -1.93 2.04
C THR A 534 11.98 -3.31 1.45
N ASN A 535 11.66 -4.30 2.28
CA ASN A 535 11.15 -5.60 1.84
C ASN A 535 12.06 -6.35 0.83
N LEU A 536 13.38 -6.27 1.00
CA LEU A 536 14.37 -6.94 0.13
C LEU A 536 15.52 -7.55 0.93
N THR A 537 16.37 -8.34 0.29
CA THR A 537 17.60 -8.87 0.90
C THR A 537 18.85 -8.38 0.15
N LEU A 538 19.85 -7.93 0.89
CA LEU A 538 21.21 -7.73 0.39
C LEU A 538 22.08 -8.91 0.80
N GLN A 539 22.89 -9.47 -0.11
CA GLN A 539 23.78 -10.57 0.26
C GLN A 539 25.11 -10.62 -0.51
N ASN A 540 26.04 -11.37 0.09
CA ASN A 540 27.32 -11.75 -0.52
C ASN A 540 28.16 -10.58 -1.05
N GLY A 541 28.11 -9.42 -0.39
CA GLY A 541 29.05 -8.33 -0.69
C GLY A 541 30.43 -8.59 -0.08
N LYS A 542 31.50 -8.14 -0.74
CA LYS A 542 32.87 -8.26 -0.21
C LYS A 542 33.75 -7.06 -0.55
N ALA A 543 34.26 -6.37 0.47
CA ALA A 543 35.10 -5.18 0.30
C ALA A 543 36.11 -4.97 1.44
N GLY A 544 36.88 -3.88 1.41
CA GLY A 544 37.77 -3.50 2.52
C GLY A 544 36.99 -3.15 3.79
N VAL A 545 35.94 -2.35 3.65
CA VAL A 545 34.97 -2.00 4.71
C VAL A 545 33.56 -2.08 4.16
N GLY A 546 32.58 -2.40 5.01
CA GLY A 546 31.17 -2.43 4.60
C GLY A 546 30.94 -3.48 3.53
N GLY A 547 30.93 -4.78 3.84
CA GLY A 547 30.82 -5.79 2.79
C GLY A 547 29.60 -5.59 1.89
N ALA A 548 28.45 -5.25 2.46
CA ALA A 548 27.24 -4.89 1.71
C ALA A 548 27.12 -3.37 1.47
N VAL A 549 27.31 -2.54 2.50
CA VAL A 549 27.04 -1.09 2.43
C VAL A 549 28.10 -0.25 3.14
N MET A 550 28.45 0.88 2.54
CA MET A 550 29.27 1.92 3.17
C MET A 550 28.52 3.23 3.11
N ALA A 551 28.14 3.73 4.28
CA ALA A 551 27.47 5.02 4.45
C ALA A 551 28.49 6.09 4.84
N ASN A 552 28.74 7.06 3.96
CA ASN A 552 29.62 8.18 4.27
C ASN A 552 28.94 9.20 5.20
N ASN A 553 29.73 10.16 5.69
CA ASN A 553 29.30 11.19 6.62
C ASN A 553 27.96 11.85 6.24
N GLY A 554 27.07 11.98 7.22
CA GLY A 554 25.77 12.64 7.07
C GLY A 554 24.72 11.88 6.24
N PHE A 555 25.05 10.73 5.64
CA PHE A 555 24.07 9.92 4.91
C PHE A 555 23.20 9.10 5.87
N VAL A 556 21.91 9.00 5.57
CA VAL A 556 20.94 8.23 6.36
C VAL A 556 20.54 6.96 5.62
N LEU A 557 20.99 5.80 6.09
CA LEU A 557 20.55 4.49 5.62
C LEU A 557 19.42 3.98 6.52
N THR A 558 18.29 3.60 5.96
CA THR A 558 17.17 2.98 6.70
C THR A 558 16.87 1.58 6.16
N LEU A 559 16.89 0.59 7.05
CA LEU A 559 16.49 -0.79 6.77
C LEU A 559 15.10 -1.04 7.36
N ASP A 560 14.10 -1.18 6.49
CA ASP A 560 12.70 -1.42 6.84
C ASP A 560 12.25 -2.79 6.31
N ASN A 561 12.09 -3.78 7.19
CA ASN A 561 11.87 -5.17 6.77
C ASN A 561 12.88 -5.64 5.69
N THR A 562 14.16 -5.33 5.89
CA THR A 562 15.25 -5.62 4.93
C THR A 562 16.33 -6.45 5.60
N ASP A 563 16.78 -7.50 4.91
CA ASP A 563 17.83 -8.38 5.43
C ASP A 563 19.19 -8.07 4.79
N ILE A 564 20.27 -8.21 5.57
CA ILE A 564 21.64 -8.17 5.05
C ILE A 564 22.37 -9.42 5.54
N LYS A 565 22.83 -10.27 4.61
CA LYS A 565 23.47 -11.52 5.00
C LYS A 565 24.73 -11.87 4.23
N ASP A 566 25.52 -12.73 4.86
CA ASP A 566 26.68 -13.39 4.26
C ASP A 566 27.67 -12.43 3.59
N SER A 567 27.77 -11.19 4.07
CA SER A 567 28.69 -10.19 3.53
C SER A 567 30.00 -10.16 4.33
N GLU A 568 31.09 -9.80 3.66
CA GLU A 568 32.45 -9.84 4.21
C GLU A 568 33.17 -8.50 4.06
N ALA A 569 33.86 -8.06 5.10
CA ALA A 569 34.82 -6.97 5.01
C ALA A 569 36.21 -7.38 5.50
N VAL A 570 37.26 -6.69 5.06
CA VAL A 570 38.61 -6.94 5.58
C VAL A 570 38.78 -6.30 6.96
N THR A 571 38.51 -5.01 7.11
CA THR A 571 38.84 -4.25 8.33
C THR A 571 37.63 -3.89 9.18
N GLY A 572 36.46 -3.64 8.59
CA GLY A 572 35.30 -3.35 9.42
C GLY A 572 33.95 -3.32 8.72
N GLY A 573 32.91 -3.69 9.47
CA GLY A 573 31.52 -3.69 9.00
C GLY A 573 31.31 -4.76 7.95
N GLY A 574 31.28 -6.04 8.33
CA GLY A 574 31.08 -7.13 7.36
C GLY A 574 29.78 -6.96 6.56
N ALA A 575 28.72 -6.42 7.16
CA ALA A 575 27.54 -5.91 6.46
C ALA A 575 27.67 -4.42 6.16
N VAL A 576 27.71 -3.58 7.21
CA VAL A 576 27.60 -2.12 7.09
C VAL A 576 28.75 -1.43 7.80
N TYR A 577 29.42 -0.53 7.08
CA TYR A 577 30.34 0.45 7.65
C TYR A 577 29.68 1.82 7.58
N THR A 578 29.46 2.49 8.72
CA THR A 578 28.71 3.75 8.76
C THR A 578 29.48 4.88 9.43
N ASP A 579 29.73 5.93 8.64
CA ASP A 579 30.11 7.27 9.09
C ASP A 579 28.92 8.25 9.11
N GLY A 580 27.77 7.82 8.56
CA GLY A 580 26.48 8.47 8.68
C GLY A 580 25.57 7.81 9.72
N THR A 581 24.26 7.89 9.52
CA THR A 581 23.23 7.29 10.38
C THR A 581 22.67 6.01 9.77
N LEU A 582 22.72 4.91 10.51
CA LEU A 582 22.03 3.66 10.19
C LEU A 582 20.80 3.49 11.10
N ASN A 583 19.61 3.45 10.48
CA ASN A 583 18.35 3.13 11.14
C ASN A 583 17.94 1.68 10.85
N ILE A 584 17.75 0.88 11.90
CA ILE A 584 17.24 -0.49 11.79
C ILE A 584 15.87 -0.57 12.44
N LYS A 585 14.86 -0.93 11.63
CA LYS A 585 13.47 -1.11 12.06
C LYS A 585 13.11 -2.59 12.21
N SER A 586 11.94 -2.85 12.78
CA SER A 586 11.36 -4.19 12.90
C SER A 586 11.26 -4.92 11.56
N GLY A 587 11.40 -6.25 11.60
CA GLY A 587 11.39 -7.11 10.42
C GLY A 587 12.74 -7.25 9.70
N SER A 588 13.69 -6.35 9.94
CA SER A 588 15.04 -6.42 9.35
C SER A 588 15.96 -7.39 10.10
N VAL A 589 16.75 -8.20 9.38
CA VAL A 589 17.71 -9.16 9.95
C VAL A 589 19.10 -8.99 9.35
N ILE A 590 20.12 -8.81 10.19
CA ILE A 590 21.52 -8.77 9.76
C ILE A 590 22.26 -10.01 10.27
N SER A 591 22.63 -10.93 9.37
CA SER A 591 23.15 -12.25 9.78
C SER A 591 24.27 -12.85 8.93
N GLY A 592 25.12 -13.69 9.52
CA GLY A 592 26.17 -14.41 8.79
C GLY A 592 27.29 -13.53 8.23
N ASN A 593 27.35 -12.25 8.62
CA ASN A 593 28.35 -11.31 8.13
C ASN A 593 29.64 -11.41 8.95
N LYS A 594 30.78 -11.15 8.30
CA LYS A 594 32.08 -11.26 8.97
C LYS A 594 33.12 -10.24 8.56
N THR A 595 34.10 -10.05 9.45
CA THR A 595 35.39 -9.43 9.08
C THR A 595 36.50 -10.48 9.07
N THR A 596 37.48 -10.35 8.17
CA THR A 596 38.55 -11.37 8.00
C THR A 596 39.96 -10.88 8.32
N GLY A 597 40.18 -9.57 8.46
CA GLY A 597 41.46 -9.01 8.86
C GLY A 597 41.79 -9.25 10.34
N SER A 598 43.08 -9.21 10.67
CA SER A 598 43.59 -9.40 12.05
C SER A 598 43.16 -8.32 13.04
N VAL A 599 42.64 -7.19 12.55
CA VAL A 599 42.07 -6.09 13.33
C VAL A 599 40.60 -5.83 12.96
N GLY A 600 39.92 -6.86 12.44
CA GLY A 600 38.54 -6.79 11.96
C GLY A 600 37.56 -6.35 13.06
N ALA A 601 36.84 -5.25 12.82
CA ALA A 601 35.92 -4.64 13.78
C ALA A 601 34.49 -4.57 13.25
N GLY A 602 33.51 -5.10 13.98
CA GLY A 602 32.10 -5.04 13.58
C GLY A 602 31.78 -6.08 12.51
N GLY A 603 31.51 -7.32 12.91
CA GLY A 603 31.20 -8.40 11.96
C GLY A 603 29.94 -8.11 11.15
N ALA A 604 28.92 -7.54 11.79
CA ALA A 604 27.81 -6.91 11.08
C ALA A 604 28.08 -5.43 10.82
N ILE A 605 28.20 -4.64 11.88
CA ILE A 605 28.19 -3.18 11.80
C ILE A 605 29.45 -2.59 12.43
N ASN A 606 30.13 -1.70 11.70
CA ASN A 606 31.17 -0.83 12.26
C ASN A 606 30.68 0.61 12.23
N ILE A 607 30.57 1.21 13.42
CA ILE A 607 30.20 2.61 13.61
C ILE A 607 31.49 3.40 13.81
N THR A 608 31.77 4.37 12.94
CA THR A 608 32.92 5.26 13.10
C THR A 608 32.68 6.29 14.21
N PRO A 609 33.68 7.11 14.60
CA PRO A 609 33.48 8.19 15.57
C PRO A 609 32.37 9.19 15.22
N SER A 610 32.12 9.45 13.93
CA SER A 610 31.05 10.32 13.43
C SER A 610 29.74 9.59 13.15
N GLY A 611 29.78 8.25 13.07
CA GLY A 611 28.63 7.42 12.75
C GLY A 611 27.63 7.29 13.89
N SER A 612 26.40 6.93 13.52
CA SER A 612 25.32 6.63 14.45
C SER A 612 24.56 5.37 14.04
N LEU A 613 24.23 4.52 15.01
CA LEU A 613 23.29 3.42 14.87
C LEU A 613 22.06 3.67 15.74
N ILE A 614 20.88 3.67 15.12
CA ILE A 614 19.60 3.77 15.79
C ILE A 614 18.81 2.50 15.50
N MET A 615 18.64 1.66 16.52
CA MET A 615 17.97 0.36 16.41
C MET A 615 16.67 0.38 17.23
N THR A 616 15.54 0.57 16.56
CA THR A 616 14.20 0.57 17.17
C THR A 616 13.50 -0.80 17.07
N GLY A 617 14.07 -1.68 16.25
CA GLY A 617 13.65 -3.05 16.01
C GLY A 617 14.73 -3.84 15.29
N GLY A 618 14.35 -5.00 14.74
CA GLY A 618 15.22 -5.85 13.94
C GLY A 618 16.12 -6.77 14.78
N THR A 619 16.79 -7.69 14.09
CA THR A 619 17.64 -8.72 14.68
C THR A 619 19.05 -8.70 14.09
N ILE A 620 20.08 -8.81 14.93
CA ILE A 620 21.46 -9.02 14.51
C ILE A 620 21.94 -10.37 15.09
N GLU A 621 22.34 -11.31 14.26
CA GLU A 621 22.67 -12.69 14.68
C GLU A 621 23.77 -13.37 13.86
N ASN A 622 24.52 -14.28 14.46
CA ASN A 622 25.50 -15.12 13.76
C ASN A 622 26.58 -14.35 12.98
N ASN A 623 26.97 -13.16 13.45
CA ASN A 623 28.03 -12.36 12.83
C ASN A 623 29.37 -12.50 13.58
N THR A 624 30.49 -12.44 12.87
CA THR A 624 31.83 -12.71 13.45
C THR A 624 32.89 -11.66 13.09
N ALA A 625 33.71 -11.26 14.07
CA ALA A 625 34.83 -10.34 13.89
C ALA A 625 35.93 -10.63 14.92
N VAL A 626 37.04 -9.88 14.87
CA VAL A 626 38.02 -9.87 15.98
C VAL A 626 37.45 -9.09 17.15
N LEU A 627 36.84 -7.93 16.89
CA LEU A 627 36.17 -7.10 17.89
C LEU A 627 34.73 -6.82 17.47
N GLY A 628 33.78 -7.17 18.34
CA GLY A 628 32.36 -6.88 18.15
C GLY A 628 31.78 -7.65 16.96
N GLY A 629 31.49 -8.93 17.15
CA GLY A 629 30.94 -9.76 16.09
C GLY A 629 29.64 -9.18 15.51
N ALA A 630 28.79 -8.61 16.36
CA ALA A 630 27.62 -7.86 15.91
C ALA A 630 28.01 -6.42 15.59
N VAL A 631 28.43 -5.65 16.59
CA VAL A 631 28.65 -4.21 16.45
C VAL A 631 29.99 -3.81 17.06
N TYR A 632 30.78 -3.04 16.32
CA TYR A 632 31.85 -2.22 16.89
C TYR A 632 31.36 -0.78 17.02
N ASN A 633 31.24 -0.27 18.26
CA ASN A 633 30.65 1.04 18.52
C ASN A 633 31.71 2.14 18.70
N GLY A 634 32.23 2.69 17.60
CA GLY A 634 33.10 3.86 17.64
C GLY A 634 32.34 5.18 17.79
N GLY A 635 31.03 5.23 17.54
CA GLY A 635 30.21 6.44 17.45
C GLY A 635 29.09 6.51 18.48
N ILE A 636 27.87 6.78 18.00
CA ILE A 636 26.63 6.77 18.79
C ILE A 636 25.89 5.46 18.54
N PHE A 637 25.43 4.80 19.59
CA PHE A 637 24.53 3.64 19.48
C PHE A 637 23.31 3.83 20.39
N GLU A 638 22.13 3.93 19.78
CA GLU A 638 20.83 4.02 20.43
C GLU A 638 20.00 2.76 20.17
N ILE A 639 19.36 2.24 21.21
CA ILE A 639 18.57 1.01 21.15
C ILE A 639 17.23 1.15 21.89
N SER A 640 16.15 0.64 21.32
CA SER A 640 14.80 0.64 21.92
C SER A 640 13.88 -0.44 21.33
N GLY A 641 12.70 -0.61 21.92
CA GLY A 641 11.60 -1.36 21.29
C GLY A 641 11.87 -2.86 21.14
N ALA A 642 11.74 -3.37 19.91
CA ALA A 642 11.89 -4.80 19.58
C ALA A 642 13.33 -5.18 19.17
N ALA A 643 14.28 -4.26 19.30
CA ALA A 643 15.66 -4.47 18.91
C ALA A 643 16.29 -5.65 19.66
N LYS A 644 16.99 -6.51 18.91
CA LYS A 644 17.62 -7.72 19.44
C LYS A 644 18.97 -8.01 18.78
N ILE A 645 20.02 -8.13 19.58
CA ILE A 645 21.32 -8.67 19.17
C ILE A 645 21.47 -10.01 19.89
N VAL A 646 21.35 -11.11 19.14
CA VAL A 646 21.28 -12.46 19.69
C VAL A 646 22.67 -12.89 20.18
N PRO A 647 22.94 -12.99 21.50
CA PRO A 647 24.26 -13.38 21.95
C PRO A 647 24.60 -14.80 21.47
N SER A 648 25.87 -15.05 21.19
CA SER A 648 26.38 -16.41 21.04
C SER A 648 26.08 -17.25 22.29
N SER A 649 26.03 -18.57 22.09
CA SER A 649 25.76 -19.56 23.14
C SER A 649 26.77 -20.72 23.06
N GLY A 650 26.77 -21.60 24.06
CA GLY A 650 27.68 -22.74 24.09
C GLY A 650 29.14 -22.33 24.30
N SER A 651 30.08 -22.93 23.57
CA SER A 651 31.52 -22.64 23.67
C SER A 651 31.86 -21.17 23.37
N ASP A 652 31.03 -20.52 22.53
CA ASP A 652 31.26 -19.17 22.06
C ASP A 652 30.56 -18.13 22.96
N GLU A 653 29.86 -18.55 24.03
CA GLU A 653 29.01 -17.68 24.85
C GLU A 653 29.78 -16.44 25.37
N ASN A 654 31.02 -16.61 25.82
CA ASN A 654 31.85 -15.52 26.34
C ASN A 654 32.96 -15.08 25.38
N SER A 655 32.92 -15.52 24.12
CA SER A 655 33.94 -15.16 23.13
C SER A 655 33.69 -13.77 22.58
N ILE A 656 34.71 -12.90 22.67
CA ILE A 656 34.73 -11.62 21.96
C ILE A 656 34.71 -11.90 20.45
N GLY A 657 33.99 -11.10 19.70
CA GLY A 657 33.89 -11.23 18.25
C GLY A 657 32.82 -12.22 17.78
N LYS A 658 31.98 -12.76 18.67
CA LYS A 658 30.89 -13.72 18.38
C LYS A 658 29.53 -13.10 18.65
N ASN A 659 29.04 -12.33 17.67
CA ASN A 659 27.78 -11.58 17.72
C ASN A 659 27.57 -10.71 18.98
N ASP A 660 28.66 -10.17 19.52
CA ASP A 660 28.72 -9.25 20.65
C ASP A 660 28.85 -7.78 20.21
N VAL A 661 28.55 -6.85 21.12
CA VAL A 661 28.75 -5.42 20.94
C VAL A 661 30.05 -5.00 21.63
N HIS A 662 31.07 -4.66 20.85
CA HIS A 662 32.32 -4.15 21.40
C HIS A 662 32.24 -2.65 21.68
N LEU A 663 32.60 -2.25 22.90
CA LEU A 663 32.65 -0.85 23.34
C LEU A 663 34.12 -0.42 23.56
N PRO A 664 34.67 0.43 22.68
CA PRO A 664 35.94 1.12 22.91
C PRO A 664 35.89 2.03 24.15
N ALA A 665 37.05 2.56 24.53
CA ALA A 665 37.16 3.39 25.73
C ALA A 665 36.21 4.60 25.65
N ASN A 666 35.50 4.87 26.73
CA ASN A 666 34.52 5.97 26.87
C ASN A 666 33.30 5.89 25.94
N LYS A 667 33.02 4.73 25.33
CA LYS A 667 31.80 4.50 24.54
C LYS A 667 30.76 3.73 25.35
N LEU A 668 29.49 4.00 25.06
CA LEU A 668 28.34 3.43 25.76
C LEU A 668 27.18 3.21 24.78
N ILE A 669 26.14 2.50 25.24
CA ILE A 669 24.87 2.33 24.52
C ILE A 669 23.80 3.18 25.22
N THR A 670 23.02 3.93 24.45
CA THR A 670 21.89 4.71 24.96
C THR A 670 20.60 3.92 24.78
N VAL A 671 19.90 3.63 25.88
CA VAL A 671 18.55 3.03 25.81
C VAL A 671 17.54 4.17 25.70
N THR A 672 16.96 4.37 24.51
CA THR A 672 16.06 5.50 24.20
C THR A 672 14.58 5.18 24.40
N GLY A 673 14.24 3.91 24.64
CA GLY A 673 12.90 3.45 24.97
C GLY A 673 12.92 2.02 25.54
N ASN A 674 11.82 1.59 26.17
CA ASN A 674 11.75 0.28 26.81
C ASN A 674 12.00 -0.86 25.82
N LEU A 675 12.96 -1.73 26.14
CA LEU A 675 13.25 -2.94 25.38
C LEU A 675 12.23 -4.03 25.71
N THR A 676 11.75 -4.75 24.70
CA THR A 676 10.75 -5.82 24.88
C THR A 676 11.38 -7.20 25.07
N GLN A 677 12.64 -7.38 24.66
CA GLN A 677 13.33 -8.66 24.74
C GLN A 677 13.88 -8.92 26.15
N PRO A 678 13.89 -10.19 26.62
CA PRO A 678 14.49 -10.53 27.90
C PRO A 678 16.01 -10.31 27.91
N ILE A 679 16.67 -10.53 26.77
CA ILE A 679 18.08 -10.20 26.53
C ILE A 679 18.17 -9.44 25.20
N ALA A 680 18.73 -8.23 25.26
CA ALA A 680 18.88 -7.31 24.13
C ALA A 680 20.26 -7.41 23.47
N ALA A 681 21.34 -7.57 24.23
CA ALA A 681 22.69 -7.72 23.69
C ALA A 681 23.68 -8.28 24.73
N ARG A 682 24.84 -8.75 24.25
CA ARG A 682 26.06 -8.94 25.05
C ARG A 682 27.05 -7.82 24.75
N ILE A 683 27.55 -7.18 25.79
CA ILE A 683 28.52 -6.09 25.73
C ILE A 683 29.92 -6.63 26.04
N SER A 684 30.87 -6.30 25.18
CA SER A 684 32.30 -6.59 25.34
C SER A 684 33.06 -5.27 25.48
N PRO A 685 33.18 -4.72 26.69
CA PRO A 685 33.91 -3.47 26.90
C PRO A 685 35.41 -3.69 26.73
N VAL A 686 36.13 -2.68 26.23
CA VAL A 686 37.60 -2.75 26.13
C VAL A 686 38.28 -2.74 27.50
N ASN A 687 37.64 -2.09 28.49
CA ASN A 687 38.17 -1.94 29.84
C ASN A 687 37.14 -2.41 30.88
N TYR A 688 37.65 -3.02 31.95
CA TYR A 688 36.87 -3.35 33.15
C TYR A 688 37.35 -2.49 34.34
N PRO A 689 36.50 -2.29 35.36
CA PRO A 689 36.91 -1.57 36.58
C PRO A 689 38.19 -2.15 37.20
N SER A 690 39.09 -1.24 37.59
CA SER A 690 40.40 -1.53 38.20
C SER A 690 40.66 -0.58 39.37
N THR A 691 41.78 -0.76 40.08
CA THR A 691 42.19 0.13 41.18
C THR A 691 42.41 1.58 40.73
N PHE A 692 42.79 1.81 39.47
CA PHE A 692 43.01 3.14 38.90
C PHE A 692 41.74 3.76 38.30
N ASN A 693 40.80 2.92 37.88
CA ASN A 693 39.52 3.35 37.33
C ASN A 693 38.42 2.43 37.84
N SER A 694 37.87 2.78 39.00
CA SER A 694 36.87 1.97 39.70
C SER A 694 35.49 2.02 39.06
N THR A 695 35.25 2.89 38.08
CA THR A 695 33.92 3.15 37.52
C THR A 695 33.94 3.19 36.00
N ILE A 696 33.43 2.13 35.37
CA ILE A 696 33.25 2.06 33.91
C ILE A 696 31.76 2.06 33.58
N LYS A 697 31.28 3.08 32.87
CA LYS A 697 29.89 3.20 32.41
C LYS A 697 29.75 2.67 30.99
N VAL A 698 28.80 1.75 30.78
CA VAL A 698 28.55 1.09 29.49
C VAL A 698 27.13 1.33 28.96
N LEU A 699 26.20 1.71 29.83
CA LEU A 699 24.82 2.04 29.46
C LEU A 699 24.42 3.42 30.00
N GLN A 700 23.53 4.09 29.27
CA GLN A 700 22.82 5.27 29.75
C GLN A 700 21.35 5.24 29.32
N ALA A 701 20.49 5.90 30.11
CA ALA A 701 19.09 6.11 29.74
C ALA A 701 18.91 7.38 28.92
N GLY A 702 18.08 7.29 27.88
CA GLY A 702 17.49 8.46 27.22
C GLY A 702 16.34 9.04 28.05
N SER A 703 15.74 10.11 27.53
CA SER A 703 14.61 10.78 28.19
C SER A 703 13.44 9.82 28.43
N GLY A 704 12.92 9.76 29.67
CA GLY A 704 11.77 8.93 30.03
C GLY A 704 12.05 7.44 30.25
N VAL A 705 13.33 7.00 30.24
CA VAL A 705 13.70 5.59 30.47
C VAL A 705 14.20 5.38 31.89
N ASP A 706 13.57 4.45 32.61
CA ASP A 706 14.10 3.93 33.89
C ASP A 706 15.14 2.84 33.61
N LEU A 707 16.42 3.21 33.72
CA LEU A 707 17.55 2.33 33.43
C LEU A 707 17.55 1.06 34.30
N SER A 708 17.07 1.13 35.55
CA SER A 708 17.09 0.00 36.49
C SER A 708 16.28 -1.20 35.99
N THR A 709 15.25 -0.95 35.19
CA THR A 709 14.40 -1.97 34.56
C THR A 709 14.98 -2.53 33.25
N GLN A 710 16.07 -1.94 32.74
CA GLN A 710 16.66 -2.28 31.45
C GLN A 710 18.01 -3.00 31.59
N VAL A 711 18.79 -2.72 32.64
CA VAL A 711 20.17 -3.23 32.77
C VAL A 711 20.29 -4.76 32.76
N SER A 712 19.29 -5.48 33.30
CA SER A 712 19.26 -6.95 33.31
C SER A 712 19.10 -7.58 31.92
N LYS A 713 18.73 -6.78 30.91
CA LYS A 713 18.59 -7.23 29.51
C LYS A 713 19.93 -7.26 28.78
N PHE A 714 21.01 -6.83 29.40
CA PHE A 714 22.34 -6.83 28.82
C PHE A 714 23.25 -7.80 29.56
N LYS A 715 23.94 -8.66 28.82
CA LYS A 715 25.03 -9.48 29.34
C LYS A 715 26.36 -8.75 29.15
N VAL A 716 27.36 -9.09 29.94
CA VAL A 716 28.75 -8.62 29.77
C VAL A 716 29.65 -9.83 29.56
N THR A 717 30.65 -9.72 28.69
CA THR A 717 31.71 -10.74 28.61
C THR A 717 32.53 -10.79 29.91
N ASP A 718 33.17 -11.93 30.16
CA ASP A 718 34.10 -12.05 31.29
C ASP A 718 35.39 -11.28 30.97
N SER A 719 36.07 -10.79 32.01
CA SER A 719 37.39 -10.16 31.86
C SER A 719 38.51 -11.19 31.74
N THR A 720 39.67 -10.76 31.25
CA THR A 720 40.83 -11.66 31.02
C THR A 720 41.40 -12.28 32.30
N ASP A 721 41.13 -11.67 33.47
CA ASP A 721 41.47 -12.20 34.79
C ASP A 721 40.43 -13.21 35.33
N GLY A 722 39.43 -13.58 34.52
CA GLY A 722 38.39 -14.56 34.86
C GLY A 722 37.26 -14.00 35.73
N LYS A 723 37.23 -12.70 36.03
CA LYS A 723 36.11 -12.09 36.74
C LYS A 723 34.88 -11.98 35.85
N LYS A 724 33.73 -12.10 36.49
CA LYS A 724 32.41 -11.97 35.88
C LYS A 724 31.86 -10.59 36.17
N TRP A 725 31.10 -10.04 35.23
CA TRP A 725 30.59 -8.67 35.34
C TRP A 725 29.11 -8.58 35.00
N LYS A 726 28.41 -7.67 35.67
CA LYS A 726 27.04 -7.27 35.39
C LYS A 726 26.98 -5.74 35.30
N ILE A 727 25.82 -5.21 34.95
CA ILE A 727 25.58 -3.77 34.89
C ILE A 727 24.65 -3.39 36.05
N ASN A 728 25.06 -2.42 36.86
CA ASN A 728 24.25 -1.90 37.97
C ASN A 728 23.18 -0.91 37.48
N ASN A 729 22.31 -0.45 38.38
CA ASN A 729 21.20 0.45 38.03
C ASN A 729 21.65 1.82 37.47
N SER A 730 22.91 2.21 37.70
CA SER A 730 23.52 3.43 37.16
C SER A 730 24.14 3.24 35.75
N GLY A 731 24.05 2.03 35.19
CA GLY A 731 24.64 1.69 33.90
C GLY A 731 26.14 1.40 33.93
N GLN A 732 26.70 1.17 35.12
CA GLN A 732 28.12 0.92 35.34
C GLN A 732 28.40 -0.57 35.53
N LEU A 733 29.60 -1.01 35.15
CA LEU A 733 30.07 -2.36 35.39
C LEU A 733 30.25 -2.62 36.88
N GLU A 734 29.70 -3.73 37.36
CA GLU A 734 29.79 -4.21 38.73
C GLU A 734 30.25 -5.67 38.71
N GLU A 735 31.28 -6.00 39.47
CA GLU A 735 31.80 -7.37 39.53
C GLU A 735 30.72 -8.31 40.11
N VAL A 736 30.45 -9.39 39.40
CA VAL A 736 29.59 -10.47 39.91
C VAL A 736 30.40 -11.23 40.94
N THR A 737 30.09 -10.97 42.20
CA THR A 737 30.74 -11.68 43.30
C THR A 737 30.27 -13.14 43.32
N PRO A 738 31.19 -14.12 43.44
CA PRO A 738 30.82 -15.52 43.62
C PRO A 738 29.92 -15.71 44.85
N GLY A 739 28.88 -16.55 44.73
CA GLY A 739 28.07 -16.94 45.87
C GLY A 739 28.91 -17.60 46.97
N GLY A 740 28.67 -17.23 48.22
CA GLY A 740 29.33 -17.80 49.40
C GLY A 740 28.31 -18.33 50.40
N LYS A 741 28.77 -19.08 51.41
CA LYS A 741 27.88 -19.52 52.48
C LYS A 741 27.58 -18.34 53.40
N THR A 742 26.32 -17.95 53.51
CA THR A 742 25.88 -16.94 54.48
C THR A 742 25.88 -17.52 55.89
N VAL A 743 26.41 -16.75 56.84
CA VAL A 743 26.39 -17.04 58.28
C VAL A 743 25.80 -15.85 59.03
N THR A 744 25.02 -16.15 60.06
CA THR A 744 24.22 -15.17 60.83
C THR A 744 24.52 -15.22 62.34
N SER A 745 25.40 -16.12 62.78
CA SER A 745 25.89 -16.19 64.17
C SER A 745 27.41 -16.41 64.24
N TRP A 746 28.04 -15.98 65.34
CA TRP A 746 29.48 -16.23 65.58
C TRP A 746 29.81 -17.73 65.55
N SER A 747 28.92 -18.56 66.08
CA SER A 747 29.09 -20.03 66.10
C SER A 747 29.07 -20.64 64.69
N GLU A 748 28.21 -20.16 63.80
CA GLU A 748 28.17 -20.59 62.40
C GLU A 748 29.44 -20.17 61.65
N LEU A 749 29.88 -18.93 61.86
CA LEU A 749 31.13 -18.43 61.29
C LEU A 749 32.31 -19.28 61.75
N LYS A 750 32.45 -19.47 63.06
CA LYS A 750 33.51 -20.27 63.66
C LYS A 750 33.52 -21.70 63.11
N SER A 751 32.36 -22.36 63.10
CA SER A 751 32.22 -23.72 62.59
C SER A 751 32.60 -23.81 61.11
N GLU A 752 32.27 -22.82 60.28
CA GLU A 752 32.57 -22.85 58.85
C GLU A 752 34.03 -22.53 58.53
N VAL A 753 34.62 -21.58 59.26
CA VAL A 753 36.02 -21.19 59.12
C VAL A 753 36.96 -22.31 59.56
N GLU A 754 36.63 -23.03 60.64
CA GLU A 754 37.50 -24.05 61.23
C GLU A 754 37.42 -25.43 60.53
N LYS A 755 36.60 -25.58 59.47
CA LYS A 755 36.57 -26.80 58.66
C LYS A 755 37.91 -27.06 57.97
N THR A 756 38.37 -28.32 58.05
CA THR A 756 39.59 -28.79 57.39
C THR A 756 39.37 -29.28 55.95
N SER A 757 38.12 -29.55 55.54
CA SER A 757 37.73 -29.91 54.18
C SER A 757 36.25 -29.61 53.93
N GLY A 758 35.86 -29.41 52.66
CA GLY A 758 34.45 -29.17 52.27
C GLY A 758 33.82 -27.89 52.83
N GLY A 759 34.63 -26.96 53.33
CA GLY A 759 34.16 -25.63 53.76
C GLY A 759 34.08 -24.66 52.58
N ALA A 760 33.20 -23.67 52.69
CA ALA A 760 33.05 -22.64 51.67
C ALA A 760 34.32 -21.77 51.56
N GLU A 761 34.82 -21.54 50.34
CA GLU A 761 35.96 -20.64 50.09
C GLU A 761 35.61 -19.17 50.36
N VAL A 762 34.33 -18.80 50.14
CA VAL A 762 33.77 -17.48 50.47
C VAL A 762 32.67 -17.63 51.53
N ILE A 763 32.79 -16.91 52.63
CA ILE A 763 31.82 -16.84 53.72
C ILE A 763 31.24 -15.42 53.78
N ILE A 764 29.91 -15.32 53.77
CA ILE A 764 29.19 -14.05 53.79
C ILE A 764 28.64 -13.82 55.20
N VAL A 765 29.09 -12.77 55.88
CA VAL A 765 28.61 -12.36 57.20
C VAL A 765 27.40 -11.46 57.03
N ASP A 766 26.28 -11.84 57.65
CA ASP A 766 25.03 -11.07 57.63
C ASP A 766 24.70 -10.60 59.06
N GLY A 767 24.77 -9.28 59.27
CA GLY A 767 24.53 -8.65 60.56
C GLY A 767 25.74 -8.60 61.52
N THR A 768 25.44 -8.43 62.81
CA THR A 768 26.43 -8.36 63.89
C THR A 768 26.56 -9.72 64.58
N LEU A 769 27.74 -10.32 64.49
CA LEU A 769 28.06 -11.60 65.13
C LEU A 769 28.88 -11.34 66.39
N THR A 770 28.38 -11.77 67.55
CA THR A 770 29.02 -11.52 68.85
C THR A 770 29.59 -12.80 69.46
N ALA A 771 30.83 -12.76 69.95
CA ALA A 771 31.49 -13.89 70.60
C ALA A 771 30.82 -14.29 71.93
N SER A 772 30.75 -15.60 72.19
CA SER A 772 30.03 -16.13 73.36
C SER A 772 30.90 -16.21 74.62
N GLY A 773 32.21 -16.46 74.49
CA GLY A 773 33.13 -16.72 75.60
C GLY A 773 34.59 -16.29 75.35
N ASP A 774 35.42 -16.38 76.38
CA ASP A 774 36.83 -15.94 76.37
C ASP A 774 37.79 -16.87 75.61
N HIS A 775 37.34 -18.07 75.25
CA HIS A 775 38.05 -19.02 74.40
C HIS A 775 37.49 -19.11 72.96
N ASP A 776 36.54 -18.26 72.59
CA ASP A 776 35.74 -18.36 71.35
C ASP A 776 36.43 -17.77 70.10
N LYS A 777 37.77 -17.76 70.08
CA LYS A 777 38.56 -17.30 68.93
C LYS A 777 38.29 -18.16 67.68
N ILE A 778 38.41 -17.58 66.49
CA ILE A 778 38.20 -18.28 65.23
C ILE A 778 39.55 -18.60 64.59
N THR A 779 39.80 -19.89 64.34
CA THR A 779 41.09 -20.36 63.81
C THR A 779 41.02 -20.62 62.30
N VAL A 780 41.73 -19.83 61.51
CA VAL A 780 41.80 -19.99 60.05
C VAL A 780 42.90 -21.00 59.69
N GLY A 781 42.49 -22.18 59.22
CA GLY A 781 43.38 -23.29 58.84
C GLY A 781 43.43 -23.62 57.36
N ARG A 782 42.81 -22.78 56.51
CA ARG A 782 42.76 -22.90 55.05
C ARG A 782 42.67 -21.51 54.41
N ASN A 783 42.88 -21.41 53.11
CA ASN A 783 42.64 -20.17 52.38
C ASN A 783 41.14 -19.87 52.33
N LEU A 784 40.76 -18.64 52.69
CA LEU A 784 39.36 -18.22 52.70
C LEU A 784 39.17 -16.72 52.61
N THR A 785 38.03 -16.33 52.04
CA THR A 785 37.53 -14.95 52.01
C THR A 785 36.32 -14.82 52.94
N ILE A 786 36.36 -13.85 53.85
CA ILE A 786 35.21 -13.46 54.68
C ILE A 786 34.78 -12.08 54.24
N ARG A 787 33.51 -11.97 53.81
CA ARG A 787 32.93 -10.74 53.30
C ARG A 787 31.67 -10.36 54.08
N GLY A 788 31.48 -9.08 54.39
CA GLY A 788 30.19 -8.59 54.87
C GLY A 788 29.17 -8.47 53.74
N LYS A 789 27.93 -8.89 53.98
CA LYS A 789 26.86 -8.95 52.97
C LYS A 789 26.56 -7.60 52.29
N ASP A 790 26.56 -6.52 53.06
CA ASP A 790 26.08 -5.20 52.64
C ASP A 790 26.93 -4.03 53.18
N GLY A 791 28.16 -4.31 53.65
CA GLY A 791 29.04 -3.30 54.24
C GLY A 791 28.71 -2.92 55.69
N THR A 792 27.64 -3.46 56.28
CA THR A 792 27.26 -3.19 57.68
C THR A 792 27.64 -4.32 58.64
N ALA A 793 28.14 -5.45 58.12
CA ALA A 793 28.47 -6.63 58.91
C ALA A 793 29.54 -6.35 59.97
N ILE A 794 29.34 -6.89 61.19
CA ILE A 794 30.24 -6.68 62.33
C ILE A 794 30.60 -8.03 62.95
N LEU A 795 31.88 -8.25 63.20
CA LEU A 795 32.39 -9.30 64.08
C LEU A 795 32.83 -8.65 65.39
N ASP A 796 32.04 -8.85 66.44
CA ASP A 796 32.25 -8.26 67.76
C ASP A 796 32.72 -9.34 68.75
N ALA A 797 33.98 -9.28 69.16
CA ALA A 797 34.50 -10.23 70.14
C ALA A 797 34.10 -9.91 71.60
N ASP A 798 33.34 -8.84 71.84
CA ASP A 798 32.77 -8.46 73.15
C ASP A 798 33.81 -8.38 74.27
N LYS A 799 35.07 -8.05 73.94
CA LYS A 799 36.23 -8.03 74.84
C LYS A 799 36.48 -9.37 75.54
N LYS A 800 36.03 -10.48 74.96
CA LYS A 800 36.19 -11.83 75.52
C LYS A 800 37.42 -12.54 74.97
N CYS A 801 37.62 -12.52 73.67
CA CYS A 801 38.72 -13.22 72.98
C CYS A 801 39.33 -12.35 71.88
N LYS A 802 40.36 -12.88 71.19
CA LYS A 802 40.74 -12.36 69.87
C LYS A 802 39.76 -12.83 68.81
N ILE A 803 39.62 -12.12 67.70
CA ILE A 803 38.68 -12.52 66.62
C ILE A 803 39.29 -13.68 65.82
N PHE A 804 40.38 -13.44 65.09
CA PHE A 804 41.00 -14.43 64.21
C PHE A 804 42.41 -14.81 64.64
N LYS A 805 42.72 -16.09 64.48
CA LYS A 805 44.09 -16.62 64.46
C LYS A 805 44.33 -17.32 63.12
N VAL A 806 45.24 -16.83 62.31
CA VAL A 806 45.58 -17.42 61.00
C VAL A 806 46.79 -18.33 61.15
N LYS A 807 46.58 -19.63 60.88
CA LYS A 807 47.63 -20.64 61.00
C LYS A 807 48.67 -20.50 59.90
N LYS A 808 49.88 -20.99 60.19
CA LYS A 808 51.00 -21.08 59.23
C LYS A 808 50.57 -21.53 57.83
N ASN A 809 51.07 -20.84 56.80
CA ASN A 809 50.83 -21.08 55.38
C ASN A 809 49.38 -20.90 54.88
N ASN A 810 48.51 -20.22 55.64
CA ASN A 810 47.14 -19.96 55.21
C ASN A 810 46.90 -18.47 54.95
N LYS A 811 46.02 -18.17 54.01
CA LYS A 811 45.63 -16.81 53.62
C LYS A 811 44.19 -16.49 54.04
N LEU A 812 44.01 -15.38 54.73
CA LEU A 812 42.72 -14.78 55.03
C LEU A 812 42.53 -13.52 54.17
N ILE A 813 41.39 -13.40 53.48
CA ILE A 813 40.98 -12.17 52.79
C ILE A 813 39.74 -11.61 53.49
N LEU A 814 39.76 -10.32 53.82
CA LEU A 814 38.63 -9.61 54.44
C LEU A 814 38.09 -8.53 53.50
N GLU A 815 36.75 -8.47 53.36
CA GLU A 815 36.04 -7.54 52.46
C GLU A 815 34.77 -6.98 53.13
N SER A 816 34.60 -5.65 53.18
CA SER A 816 33.32 -5.02 53.57
C SER A 816 32.73 -5.43 54.94
N LEU A 817 33.56 -5.60 55.98
CA LEU A 817 33.09 -5.90 57.35
C LEU A 817 33.90 -5.16 58.43
N THR A 818 33.31 -5.03 59.62
CA THR A 818 33.98 -4.47 60.81
C THR A 818 34.42 -5.56 61.77
N LEU A 819 35.67 -5.51 62.25
CA LEU A 819 36.22 -6.34 63.32
C LEU A 819 36.41 -5.46 64.56
N GLN A 820 35.71 -5.76 65.65
CA GLN A 820 35.76 -4.93 66.85
C GLN A 820 35.82 -5.66 68.18
N ASN A 821 36.26 -4.93 69.21
CA ASN A 821 36.29 -5.35 70.61
C ASN A 821 37.03 -6.66 70.89
N GLY A 822 37.99 -7.06 70.05
CA GLY A 822 38.90 -8.18 70.36
C GLY A 822 39.76 -7.85 71.57
N ASP A 823 39.89 -8.76 72.54
CA ASP A 823 40.78 -8.62 73.69
C ASP A 823 41.61 -9.89 73.91
N ALA A 824 42.86 -9.87 73.45
CA ALA A 824 43.79 -10.98 73.61
C ALA A 824 44.48 -10.98 74.99
N THR A 825 44.30 -9.94 75.82
CA THR A 825 45.09 -9.74 77.05
C THR A 825 44.68 -10.69 78.18
N LYS A 826 43.47 -11.22 78.11
CA LYS A 826 42.92 -12.22 79.03
C LYS A 826 43.39 -13.65 78.73
N LEU A 827 44.06 -13.87 77.58
CA LEU A 827 44.51 -15.19 77.14
C LEU A 827 45.86 -15.59 77.75
N SER A 828 46.24 -16.86 77.53
CA SER A 828 47.54 -17.42 77.93
C SER A 828 48.70 -16.58 77.35
N LYS A 829 49.87 -16.54 78.02
CA LYS A 829 51.01 -15.68 77.59
C LYS A 829 51.39 -15.85 76.11
N LYS A 830 51.22 -17.04 75.53
CA LYS A 830 51.53 -17.35 74.13
C LYS A 830 50.45 -16.87 73.13
N GLU A 831 49.30 -16.42 73.61
CA GLU A 831 48.13 -16.04 72.80
C GLU A 831 47.77 -14.56 72.88
N ARG A 832 48.61 -13.72 73.53
CA ARG A 832 48.28 -12.31 73.80
C ARG A 832 48.54 -11.34 72.64
N ASN A 833 48.91 -11.84 71.47
CA ASN A 833 49.20 -11.04 70.27
C ASN A 833 47.96 -10.92 69.39
N GLY A 834 47.76 -9.80 68.69
CA GLY A 834 46.67 -9.65 67.71
C GLY A 834 45.29 -9.63 68.36
N GLY A 835 44.73 -8.45 68.62
CA GLY A 835 43.40 -8.32 69.21
C GLY A 835 42.31 -8.69 68.20
N ALA A 836 42.41 -8.17 66.98
CA ALA A 836 41.57 -8.61 65.87
C ALA A 836 42.17 -9.81 65.15
N VAL A 837 43.40 -9.71 64.66
CA VAL A 837 44.04 -10.78 63.87
C VAL A 837 45.45 -11.09 64.35
N ASP A 838 45.70 -12.37 64.61
CA ASP A 838 47.01 -12.94 64.95
C ASP A 838 47.51 -13.81 63.78
N LEU A 839 48.57 -13.36 63.09
CA LEU A 839 49.19 -14.09 61.98
C LEU A 839 50.38 -14.91 62.49
N GLU A 840 50.27 -16.24 62.37
CA GLU A 840 51.40 -17.14 62.60
C GLU A 840 52.46 -17.03 61.50
N GLU A 841 53.60 -17.68 61.70
CA GLU A 841 54.70 -17.71 60.74
C GLU A 841 54.21 -18.12 59.33
N HIS A 842 54.56 -17.36 58.29
CA HIS A 842 54.12 -17.59 56.89
C HIS A 842 52.60 -17.52 56.64
N ALA A 843 51.79 -17.03 57.59
CA ALA A 843 50.40 -16.73 57.31
C ALA A 843 50.27 -15.42 56.52
N SER A 844 49.16 -15.25 55.80
CA SER A 844 48.88 -14.03 55.03
C SER A 844 47.51 -13.45 55.36
N LEU A 845 47.42 -12.13 55.46
CA LEU A 845 46.18 -11.39 55.55
C LEU A 845 46.12 -10.36 54.43
N GLU A 846 45.00 -10.34 53.71
CA GLU A 846 44.67 -9.29 52.75
C GLU A 846 43.45 -8.52 53.22
N ILE A 847 43.59 -7.20 53.36
CA ILE A 847 42.51 -6.28 53.72
C ILE A 847 42.13 -5.46 52.49
N LYS A 848 40.86 -5.58 52.08
CA LYS A 848 40.29 -4.88 50.93
C LYS A 848 39.25 -3.83 51.36
N SER A 849 38.56 -3.27 50.37
CA SER A 849 37.62 -2.16 50.54
C SER A 849 36.49 -2.47 51.54
N GLY A 850 36.14 -1.45 52.33
CA GLY A 850 35.07 -1.51 53.34
C GLY A 850 35.41 -2.28 54.61
N VAL A 851 36.64 -2.74 54.80
CA VAL A 851 37.06 -3.37 56.07
C VAL A 851 37.42 -2.30 57.11
N ILE A 852 36.93 -2.47 58.34
CA ILE A 852 37.27 -1.62 59.48
C ILE A 852 37.75 -2.50 60.65
N ILE A 853 38.93 -2.24 61.20
CA ILE A 853 39.43 -2.91 62.41
C ILE A 853 39.51 -1.87 63.54
N LYS A 854 38.67 -2.01 64.57
CA LYS A 854 38.59 -1.00 65.64
C LYS A 854 38.40 -1.52 67.06
N ASP A 855 38.85 -0.72 68.03
CA ASP A 855 38.60 -0.97 69.46
C ASP A 855 39.13 -2.32 69.97
N ASN A 856 40.14 -2.89 69.29
CA ASN A 856 40.77 -4.15 69.66
C ASN A 856 41.99 -3.92 70.56
N VAL A 857 42.27 -4.89 71.44
CA VAL A 857 43.26 -4.81 72.50
C VAL A 857 44.13 -6.07 72.52
N ALA A 858 45.45 -5.90 72.54
CA ALA A 858 46.40 -7.00 72.69
C ALA A 858 47.66 -6.54 73.42
N ASN A 859 48.55 -7.47 73.76
CA ASN A 859 49.89 -7.10 74.25
C ASN A 859 50.73 -6.50 73.12
N GLN A 860 50.65 -7.08 71.93
CA GLN A 860 51.33 -6.62 70.73
C GLN A 860 50.36 -6.70 69.56
N GLY A 861 50.29 -5.65 68.75
CA GLY A 861 49.38 -5.61 67.60
C GLY A 861 47.92 -5.57 68.06
N GLY A 862 47.47 -4.45 68.64
CA GLY A 862 46.09 -4.29 69.12
C GLY A 862 45.08 -4.65 68.05
N GLY A 863 45.25 -4.15 66.83
CA GLY A 863 44.54 -4.60 65.64
C GLY A 863 45.14 -5.91 65.10
N VAL A 864 46.30 -5.82 64.47
CA VAL A 864 46.95 -6.95 63.77
C VAL A 864 48.34 -7.22 64.32
N TYR A 865 48.66 -8.49 64.56
CA TYR A 865 50.03 -8.96 64.81
C TYR A 865 50.55 -9.74 63.61
N ILE A 866 51.68 -9.30 63.04
CA ILE A 866 52.35 -9.96 61.92
C ILE A 866 53.55 -10.74 62.48
N GLY A 867 53.43 -12.07 62.53
CA GLY A 867 54.52 -12.96 62.91
C GLY A 867 55.68 -12.99 61.90
N GLN A 868 56.76 -13.68 62.25
CA GLN A 868 57.93 -13.83 61.38
C GLN A 868 57.53 -14.45 60.03
N ASN A 869 58.02 -13.90 58.92
CA ASN A 869 57.67 -14.33 57.54
C ASN A 869 56.17 -14.28 57.19
N ALA A 870 55.30 -13.77 58.06
CA ALA A 870 53.90 -13.54 57.75
C ALA A 870 53.76 -12.25 56.91
N GLU A 871 52.68 -12.13 56.15
CA GLU A 871 52.42 -10.97 55.30
C GLU A 871 51.06 -10.35 55.62
N LEU A 872 51.04 -9.03 55.81
CA LEU A 872 49.84 -8.21 55.73
C LEU A 872 49.89 -7.38 54.44
N LEU A 873 48.88 -7.51 53.59
CA LEU A 873 48.65 -6.66 52.43
C LEU A 873 47.37 -5.83 52.64
N MET A 874 47.51 -4.50 52.67
CA MET A 874 46.37 -3.58 52.73
C MET A 874 46.27 -2.76 51.45
N THR A 875 45.27 -3.01 50.61
CA THR A 875 45.00 -2.21 49.40
C THR A 875 43.91 -1.14 49.62
N SER A 876 43.17 -1.27 50.72
CA SER A 876 42.16 -0.35 51.22
C SER A 876 41.89 -0.68 52.70
N GLY A 877 40.83 -0.11 53.29
CA GLY A 877 40.39 -0.39 54.65
C GLY A 877 41.02 0.49 55.73
N ILE A 878 40.39 0.51 56.90
CA ILE A 878 40.72 1.41 58.01
C ILE A 878 41.02 0.62 59.27
N ILE A 879 42.18 0.89 59.90
CA ILE A 879 42.52 0.40 61.25
C ILE A 879 42.51 1.61 62.20
N GLN A 880 41.66 1.62 63.23
CA GLN A 880 41.48 2.77 64.11
C GLN A 880 41.23 2.38 65.58
N SER A 881 41.57 3.23 66.53
CA SER A 881 41.24 3.04 67.97
C SER A 881 41.72 1.72 68.60
N ASN A 882 42.72 1.04 68.03
CA ASN A 882 43.24 -0.21 68.60
C ASN A 882 44.37 0.05 69.60
N ILE A 883 44.52 -0.80 70.62
CA ILE A 883 45.42 -0.60 71.76
C ILE A 883 46.38 -1.79 71.95
N GLY A 884 47.67 -1.51 71.96
CA GLY A 884 48.73 -2.43 72.36
C GLY A 884 49.15 -2.12 73.80
N LYS A 885 48.89 -3.01 74.76
CA LYS A 885 49.23 -2.79 76.18
C LYS A 885 50.69 -3.15 76.53
N GLY A 886 51.35 -3.95 75.72
CA GLY A 886 52.73 -4.39 75.96
C GLY A 886 52.90 -5.48 77.01
N VAL A 887 54.14 -5.93 77.17
CA VAL A 887 54.62 -6.66 78.36
C VAL A 887 55.55 -5.72 79.13
N SER A 888 55.35 -5.60 80.45
CA SER A 888 56.18 -4.76 81.32
C SER A 888 56.19 -3.26 80.91
N ASN A 889 55.02 -2.69 80.60
CA ASN A 889 54.82 -1.30 80.17
C ASN A 889 55.50 -0.90 78.84
N LYS A 890 55.89 -1.87 78.00
CA LYS A 890 56.37 -1.64 76.64
C LYS A 890 55.27 -1.91 75.61
N ALA A 891 54.35 -0.96 75.49
CA ALA A 891 53.27 -0.98 74.53
C ALA A 891 53.80 -0.98 73.08
N HIS A 892 53.55 -2.04 72.32
CA HIS A 892 54.05 -2.20 70.94
C HIS A 892 52.89 -2.38 69.96
N GLY A 893 52.68 -1.38 69.10
CA GLY A 893 51.82 -1.47 67.92
C GLY A 893 50.35 -1.57 68.27
N GLY A 894 49.71 -0.44 68.52
CA GLY A 894 48.27 -0.38 68.75
C GLY A 894 47.50 -0.82 67.50
N ALA A 895 47.88 -0.34 66.33
CA ALA A 895 47.25 -0.75 65.07
C ALA A 895 47.87 -2.06 64.58
N VAL A 896 49.19 -2.06 64.35
CA VAL A 896 49.91 -3.19 63.78
C VAL A 896 51.25 -3.38 64.48
N TYR A 897 51.60 -4.63 64.79
CA TYR A 897 52.96 -5.02 65.17
C TYR A 897 53.59 -5.80 64.02
N VAL A 898 54.76 -5.36 63.54
CA VAL A 898 55.39 -5.89 62.33
C VAL A 898 56.68 -6.64 62.67
N SER A 899 56.62 -7.99 62.67
CA SER A 899 57.79 -8.87 62.67
C SER A 899 58.04 -9.56 61.32
N GLY A 900 57.03 -9.58 60.44
CA GLY A 900 57.13 -10.08 59.07
C GLY A 900 57.07 -8.93 58.07
N THR A 901 56.31 -9.12 56.98
CA THR A 901 56.14 -8.15 55.89
C THR A 901 54.82 -7.40 56.03
N PHE A 902 54.88 -6.07 55.95
CA PHE A 902 53.69 -5.23 55.86
C PHE A 902 53.72 -4.41 54.56
N LYS A 903 52.74 -4.65 53.69
CA LYS A 903 52.55 -4.00 52.40
C LYS A 903 51.29 -3.16 52.40
N MET A 904 51.35 -1.97 51.80
CA MET A 904 50.17 -1.12 51.64
C MET A 904 50.14 -0.28 50.35
N SER A 905 48.92 0.03 49.89
CA SER A 905 48.64 0.92 48.74
C SER A 905 47.19 1.44 48.76
N GLY A 906 46.85 2.34 47.84
CA GLY A 906 45.46 2.78 47.62
C GLY A 906 44.88 3.56 48.79
N ASP A 907 43.67 3.18 49.22
CA ASP A 907 42.92 3.85 50.29
C ASP A 907 43.25 3.31 51.70
N ALA A 908 44.29 2.49 51.84
CA ALA A 908 44.66 1.90 53.13
C ALA A 908 45.03 2.97 54.15
N LYS A 909 44.39 2.95 55.32
CA LYS A 909 44.58 3.95 56.38
C LYS A 909 44.63 3.33 57.78
N LEU A 910 45.56 3.80 58.61
CA LEU A 910 45.73 3.43 60.01
C LEU A 910 45.64 4.70 60.85
N ASP A 911 44.41 5.12 61.18
CA ASP A 911 44.12 6.46 61.70
C ASP A 911 44.85 6.73 63.03
N PRO A 912 45.92 7.54 63.03
CA PRO A 912 46.81 7.63 64.18
C PRO A 912 46.11 8.35 65.34
N SER A 913 46.37 7.92 66.58
CA SER A 913 45.83 8.62 67.76
C SER A 913 46.28 10.09 67.79
N GLY A 914 45.41 10.95 68.32
CA GLY A 914 45.71 12.37 68.49
C GLY A 914 46.85 12.62 69.47
N ASP A 915 46.98 11.80 70.52
CA ASP A 915 48.12 11.83 71.43
C ASP A 915 49.33 11.06 70.88
N HIS A 916 50.54 11.42 71.31
CA HIS A 916 51.80 10.86 70.82
C HIS A 916 52.20 9.55 71.52
N THR A 917 51.24 8.86 72.13
CA THR A 917 51.55 7.74 73.02
C THR A 917 51.74 6.44 72.24
N LYS A 918 52.86 5.74 72.51
CA LYS A 918 53.11 4.41 71.95
C LYS A 918 52.02 3.42 72.33
N GLY A 919 51.65 2.54 71.41
CA GLY A 919 50.61 1.53 71.60
C GLY A 919 49.18 2.02 71.37
N LYS A 920 48.95 3.25 70.90
CA LYS A 920 47.61 3.73 70.52
C LYS A 920 47.51 3.91 69.01
N ASN A 921 46.93 2.90 68.37
CA ASN A 921 46.76 2.80 66.92
C ASN A 921 48.00 3.14 66.08
N ASP A 922 49.20 2.87 66.61
CA ASP A 922 50.49 3.02 65.93
C ASP A 922 50.96 1.72 65.27
N VAL A 923 51.85 1.85 64.28
CA VAL A 923 52.56 0.74 63.63
C VAL A 923 53.91 0.57 64.30
N TYR A 924 54.13 -0.54 64.99
CA TYR A 924 55.41 -0.84 65.62
C TYR A 924 56.26 -1.72 64.71
N LEU A 925 57.39 -1.19 64.22
CA LEU A 925 58.34 -1.89 63.38
C LEU A 925 59.49 -2.43 64.23
N ILE A 926 59.71 -3.76 64.25
CA ILE A 926 60.91 -4.31 64.93
C ILE A 926 62.20 -3.86 64.23
N ASN A 927 63.35 -4.12 64.87
CA ASN A 927 64.63 -3.86 64.23
C ASN A 927 64.73 -4.59 62.87
N GLY A 928 65.04 -3.86 61.80
CA GLY A 928 65.10 -4.41 60.44
C GLY A 928 63.79 -4.28 59.64
N ALA A 929 62.63 -4.20 60.27
CA ALA A 929 61.34 -4.16 59.57
C ALA A 929 61.01 -2.78 58.95
N THR A 930 60.28 -2.81 57.85
CA THR A 930 59.83 -1.67 57.03
C THR A 930 58.36 -1.84 56.64
N ILE A 931 57.73 -0.77 56.18
CA ILE A 931 56.45 -0.82 55.46
C ILE A 931 56.78 -0.68 53.97
N ILE A 932 56.26 -1.60 53.15
CA ILE A 932 56.49 -1.62 51.71
C ILE A 932 55.28 -1.02 51.00
N LEU A 933 55.50 0.01 50.19
CA LEU A 933 54.47 0.64 49.37
C LEU A 933 54.39 -0.04 48.01
N THR A 934 53.27 -0.71 47.73
CA THR A 934 53.05 -1.44 46.47
C THR A 934 52.30 -0.60 45.43
N GLY A 935 51.96 0.65 45.76
CA GLY A 935 51.21 1.60 44.94
C GLY A 935 51.01 2.94 45.69
N SER A 936 50.62 3.99 44.98
CA SER A 936 50.35 5.31 45.60
C SER A 936 49.22 5.25 46.63
N LEU A 937 49.36 6.03 47.72
CA LEU A 937 48.33 6.18 48.75
C LEU A 937 47.45 7.39 48.48
N THR A 938 46.15 7.30 48.75
CA THR A 938 45.19 8.38 48.43
C THR A 938 45.03 9.42 49.54
N SER A 939 45.40 9.10 50.79
CA SER A 939 45.22 10.03 51.92
C SER A 939 46.21 11.20 51.87
N ALA A 940 45.81 12.33 52.44
CA ALA A 940 46.61 13.53 52.55
C ALA A 940 47.80 13.36 53.54
N GLU A 941 48.67 14.37 53.60
CA GLU A 941 49.83 14.38 54.50
C GLU A 941 49.45 14.10 55.96
N ASN A 942 50.31 13.36 56.66
CA ASN A 942 50.16 13.04 58.09
C ASN A 942 48.87 12.28 58.48
N GLN A 943 48.17 11.66 57.53
CA GLN A 943 46.90 10.96 57.78
C GLN A 943 46.97 9.43 57.63
N ILE A 944 48.08 8.85 57.18
CA ILE A 944 48.14 7.41 56.88
C ILE A 944 48.38 6.55 58.11
N ALA A 945 49.49 6.74 58.82
CA ALA A 945 49.87 5.94 59.98
C ALA A 945 50.90 6.66 60.86
N ARG A 946 50.99 6.27 62.14
CA ARG A 946 52.09 6.67 63.04
C ARG A 946 53.06 5.50 63.21
N ILE A 947 54.31 5.68 62.81
CA ILE A 947 55.38 4.68 62.93
C ILE A 947 56.06 4.81 64.30
N THR A 948 56.23 3.69 64.98
CA THR A 948 57.01 3.53 66.22
C THR A 948 58.10 2.50 65.97
N VAL A 949 59.34 2.80 66.36
CA VAL A 949 60.45 1.84 66.36
C VAL A 949 60.90 1.52 67.80
N PRO A 950 61.69 0.45 68.05
CA PRO A 950 62.31 0.22 69.34
C PRO A 950 63.05 1.46 69.84
N ASP A 951 63.04 1.70 71.14
CA ASP A 951 63.69 2.88 71.72
C ASP A 951 65.17 2.98 71.26
N THR A 952 65.90 1.87 71.20
CA THR A 952 67.30 1.81 70.73
C THR A 952 67.50 2.12 69.25
N ASN A 953 66.43 2.32 68.47
CA ASN A 953 66.46 2.37 67.01
C ASN A 953 66.01 3.73 66.43
N TYR A 954 65.74 4.72 67.29
CA TYR A 954 65.56 6.10 66.86
C TYR A 954 66.93 6.70 66.51
N SER A 955 67.34 6.52 65.25
CA SER A 955 68.59 7.02 64.70
C SER A 955 68.37 7.58 63.30
N GLU A 956 69.03 8.70 62.98
CA GLU A 956 69.09 9.25 61.61
C GLU A 956 69.47 8.17 60.59
N GLY A 957 68.74 8.10 59.48
CA GLY A 957 69.00 7.15 58.40
C GLY A 957 68.37 5.76 58.58
N ARG A 958 67.66 5.48 59.68
CA ARG A 958 66.94 4.20 59.87
C ARG A 958 65.83 4.04 58.83
N LEU A 959 65.95 3.04 57.95
CA LEU A 959 64.92 2.73 56.95
C LEU A 959 63.65 2.21 57.63
N VAL A 960 62.51 2.83 57.30
CA VAL A 960 61.18 2.47 57.82
C VAL A 960 60.12 2.35 56.72
N LEU A 961 60.35 2.94 55.55
CA LEU A 961 59.51 2.78 54.36
C LEU A 961 60.34 2.31 53.16
N GLU A 962 59.76 1.44 52.34
CA GLU A 962 60.27 0.99 51.05
C GLU A 962 59.17 1.13 50.00
N ALA A 963 59.54 1.11 48.73
CA ALA A 963 58.62 1.26 47.60
C ALA A 963 58.94 0.21 46.52
N GLU A 964 57.91 -0.41 45.94
CA GLU A 964 58.03 -1.24 44.75
C GLU A 964 58.11 -0.38 43.47
N ASP A 965 58.43 -1.02 42.34
CA ASP A 965 58.59 -0.34 41.04
C ASP A 965 57.35 0.48 40.67
N GLY A 966 57.57 1.75 40.32
CA GLY A 966 56.50 2.69 39.94
C GLY A 966 55.97 3.57 41.08
N VAL A 967 56.43 3.38 42.33
CA VAL A 967 56.06 4.24 43.46
C VAL A 967 57.17 5.26 43.78
N VAL A 968 56.81 6.55 43.76
CA VAL A 968 57.73 7.64 44.09
C VAL A 968 57.66 7.95 45.58
N LEU A 969 58.59 7.37 46.36
CA LEU A 969 58.59 7.41 47.82
C LEU A 969 58.59 8.84 48.42
N SER A 970 59.20 9.82 47.75
CA SER A 970 59.20 11.22 48.19
C SER A 970 57.80 11.84 48.30
N ASN A 971 56.85 11.35 47.50
CA ASN A 971 55.46 11.82 47.51
C ASN A 971 54.64 11.14 48.62
N GLU A 972 55.14 10.03 49.16
CA GLU A 972 54.41 9.17 50.10
C GLU A 972 54.91 9.35 51.54
N ALA A 973 56.20 9.63 51.74
CA ALA A 973 56.83 9.72 53.06
C ALA A 973 56.14 10.72 54.01
N LYS A 974 55.70 11.88 53.50
CA LYS A 974 55.00 12.92 54.28
C LYS A 974 53.63 12.50 54.81
N LYS A 975 53.08 11.37 54.34
CA LYS A 975 51.79 10.85 54.78
C LYS A 975 51.89 10.12 56.13
N PHE A 976 53.10 9.77 56.56
CA PHE A 976 53.39 9.05 57.80
C PHE A 976 53.86 9.99 58.92
N LYS A 977 53.34 9.77 60.12
CA LYS A 977 53.86 10.36 61.37
C LYS A 977 54.87 9.41 62.01
N VAL A 978 55.75 9.93 62.86
CA VAL A 978 56.62 9.10 63.72
C VAL A 978 56.33 9.42 65.19
N THR A 979 56.34 8.40 66.04
CA THR A 979 56.19 8.56 67.50
C THR A 979 57.37 9.36 68.07
N GLN A 980 57.09 10.35 68.91
CA GLN A 980 58.14 11.15 69.54
C GLN A 980 58.96 10.31 70.52
N LYS A 981 60.26 10.60 70.58
CA LYS A 981 61.16 10.02 71.58
C LYS A 981 62.07 11.11 72.15
N ASP A 982 62.25 11.11 73.47
CA ASP A 982 63.15 11.99 74.22
C ASP A 982 62.93 13.50 73.93
N GLY A 983 61.69 13.90 73.61
CA GLY A 983 61.34 15.28 73.28
C GLY A 983 61.63 15.71 71.84
N TYR A 984 62.18 14.83 70.99
CA TYR A 984 62.45 15.09 69.58
C TYR A 984 61.27 14.70 68.68
N ASN A 985 60.98 15.56 67.70
CA ASN A 985 60.14 15.23 66.56
C ASN A 985 60.94 14.42 65.54
N TRP A 986 60.40 13.28 65.15
CA TRP A 986 60.94 12.44 64.08
C TRP A 986 60.01 12.46 62.87
N TYR A 987 60.60 12.36 61.70
CA TYR A 987 59.94 12.37 60.39
C TYR A 987 60.48 11.23 59.53
N VAL A 988 59.80 10.96 58.42
CA VAL A 988 60.31 10.09 57.35
C VAL A 988 60.74 10.98 56.18
N ASP A 989 61.98 10.85 55.75
CA ASP A 989 62.52 11.58 54.60
C ASP A 989 62.05 11.00 53.26
N GLY A 990 62.37 11.67 52.15
CA GLY A 990 61.96 11.23 50.80
C GLY A 990 62.55 9.90 50.33
N ASN A 991 63.51 9.34 51.07
CA ASN A 991 64.11 8.02 50.84
C ASN A 991 63.58 6.96 51.82
N GLY A 992 62.53 7.27 52.59
CA GLY A 992 61.91 6.33 53.52
C GLY A 992 62.67 6.13 54.83
N LYS A 993 63.61 7.02 55.17
CA LYS A 993 64.46 6.91 56.37
C LYS A 993 64.03 7.89 57.46
N LEU A 994 64.26 7.52 58.72
CA LEU A 994 64.02 8.40 59.86
C LEU A 994 64.97 9.60 59.85
N THR A 995 64.42 10.78 60.10
CA THR A 995 65.17 12.02 60.29
C THR A 995 64.53 12.93 61.34
N THR A 996 65.34 13.79 61.95
CA THR A 996 64.92 14.87 62.85
C THR A 996 64.68 16.19 62.11
N THR A 997 65.05 16.26 60.82
CA THR A 997 64.79 17.42 59.97
C THR A 997 63.39 17.33 59.38
N ALA A 998 62.58 18.38 59.58
CA ALA A 998 61.25 18.42 58.99
C ALA A 998 61.36 18.45 57.45
N PRO A 999 60.65 17.57 56.71
CA PRO A 999 60.68 17.56 55.26
C PRO A 999 60.09 18.88 54.70
N SER A 1000 60.76 19.46 53.67
CA SER A 1000 60.31 20.70 53.01
C SER A 1000 58.90 20.53 52.41
N PRO A 1001 58.04 21.59 52.42
CA PRO A 1001 56.68 21.56 51.85
C PRO A 1001 56.60 20.99 50.44
#